data_AF-A0A0K0E0D2-F1
#
_entry.id   AF-A0A0K0E0D2-F1
#
_cell.length_a   1.000
_cell.length_b   1.000
_cell.length_c   1.000
_cell.angle_alpha   90.00
_cell.angle_beta   90.00
_cell.angle_gamma   90.00
#
_symmetry.space_group_name_H-M   'P 1'
#
loop_
_entity.id
_entity.type
_entity.pdbx_description
1 polymer ?
#
loop_
_entity_poly.entity_id
_entity_poly.type
_entity_poly.pdbx_seq_one_letter_code
_entity_poly.pdbx_strand_id
1 'polypeptide(L)'
;MASTGIMIRRTSNIFSRSFYIKTLSMSSKDHFGSPELPKIGYNGLPKLTVPSLDETLNKFILMARPIVDDEDEFKKTRNMVNDFKASEIGKILQDYLKEREDKLNNWLTPWWLDVAYLEGRDPLPIVTSPGMLFPYYNYKGIEGQIEYAAKFIQSALKYHQLIIENKISQDKVGNTLFEMSQYKNLFGTTRIPRTKKDELVLGYEYKEWSKHIIVIRRGHAFKVPVYDENGNILSIDGIIKILKTNVMPISNSRNPFPILSLSALDRETWAIVWKKMENYNPEYVEVLLKSLFVVNLDENVDNDKYKNEKNAVVSEALTGGGCDSNSLNRWFDKTLQYNITPNGYCTCTYEHTPAEGPPVGALCDFICDTIEKNKFNINDNTTPCDNVERLDFKIDDEMKSIFMDGVEKINKSSSNLDVNVYTFNEFGKNFPKQVKLSPDSFIQLAFQLTFYRIHKKHPPTYETGTLRKFSEGRTETIRLPTINTAQFVETFVNGTKTDDELSKLLIKAIESHKEYSIMAMNGRGIDRHLLGLRLAARELFIPLPDIFKGKAYQKMMHFQVSTSQVPTRHSLSLAFGPSASDCYGICYNPKEKEIIFTITTFNECKDTNTQQFTEELHKALCDLRNILLKTVKIDKAKL
;
A
#
# COMPACT_ATOMS: atom_id res chain seq x y z
N MET A 1 36.52 -16.84 -65.43
CA MET A 1 36.80 -18.22 -65.87
C MET A 1 37.80 -18.85 -64.90
N ALA A 2 37.89 -20.19 -64.84
CA ALA A 2 38.78 -20.96 -63.95
C ALA A 2 40.30 -20.66 -64.22
N SER A 3 41.34 -21.08 -63.50
CA SER A 3 41.61 -21.98 -62.34
C SER A 3 43.13 -21.82 -61.99
N THR A 4 43.77 -22.23 -60.88
CA THR A 4 43.46 -22.97 -59.62
C THR A 4 44.62 -22.71 -58.62
N GLY A 5 44.49 -23.04 -57.32
CA GLY A 5 45.64 -22.99 -56.38
C GLY A 5 45.37 -23.55 -54.98
N ILE A 6 45.55 -24.87 -54.80
CA ILE A 6 45.38 -25.56 -53.51
C ILE A 6 46.67 -25.49 -52.69
N MET A 7 46.58 -25.18 -51.38
CA MET A 7 47.60 -25.62 -50.42
C MET A 7 46.99 -25.97 -49.06
N ILE A 8 47.38 -27.13 -48.53
CA ILE A 8 46.81 -27.76 -47.33
C ILE A 8 47.64 -27.39 -46.10
N ARG A 9 47.00 -26.97 -44.97
CA ARG A 9 47.62 -27.10 -43.63
C ARG A 9 46.62 -27.20 -42.46
N ARG A 10 46.61 -28.40 -41.90
CA ARG A 10 46.26 -28.88 -40.54
C ARG A 10 45.91 -27.85 -39.42
N THR A 11 44.80 -28.16 -38.76
CA THR A 11 44.56 -28.23 -37.29
C THR A 11 44.87 -27.03 -36.38
N SER A 12 43.85 -26.52 -35.68
CA SER A 12 43.79 -26.59 -34.20
C SER A 12 42.40 -26.21 -33.68
N ASN A 13 42.01 -26.81 -32.55
CA ASN A 13 40.68 -26.64 -31.95
C ASN A 13 40.53 -25.28 -31.26
N ILE A 14 39.50 -24.52 -31.60
CA ILE A 14 39.04 -23.39 -30.77
C ILE A 14 38.07 -23.94 -29.73
N PHE A 15 38.56 -24.06 -28.49
CA PHE A 15 37.77 -24.50 -27.34
C PHE A 15 36.62 -23.54 -27.03
N SER A 16 35.47 -24.11 -26.65
CA SER A 16 34.33 -23.37 -26.15
C SER A 16 34.67 -22.63 -24.85
N ARG A 17 34.52 -21.30 -24.84
CA ARG A 17 34.57 -20.51 -23.60
C ARG A 17 33.29 -20.70 -22.81
N SER A 18 33.28 -21.74 -21.98
CA SER A 18 32.30 -21.86 -20.89
C SER A 18 32.48 -20.70 -19.91
N PHE A 19 31.47 -19.83 -19.81
CA PHE A 19 31.39 -18.84 -18.75
C PHE A 19 31.08 -19.55 -17.43
N TYR A 20 32.14 -19.94 -16.71
CA TYR A 20 32.02 -20.31 -15.31
C TYR A 20 31.61 -19.07 -14.50
N ILE A 21 30.30 -18.91 -14.29
CA ILE A 21 29.78 -18.07 -13.22
C ILE A 21 30.28 -18.70 -11.92
N LYS A 22 31.33 -18.09 -11.36
CA LYS A 22 31.92 -18.49 -10.09
C LYS A 22 30.86 -18.26 -9.01
N THR A 23 30.23 -19.34 -8.56
CA THR A 23 29.36 -19.30 -7.38
C THR A 23 30.19 -18.77 -6.22
N LEU A 24 29.84 -17.57 -5.73
CA LEU A 24 30.28 -17.08 -4.45
C LEU A 24 29.64 -17.96 -3.37
N SER A 25 30.30 -19.09 -3.09
CA SER A 25 30.19 -19.69 -1.77
C SER A 25 30.77 -18.69 -0.78
N MET A 26 29.90 -17.99 -0.04
CA MET A 26 30.35 -17.17 1.09
C MET A 26 31.09 -18.10 2.07
N SER A 27 32.41 -17.97 2.14
CA SER A 27 33.19 -18.66 3.15
C SER A 27 32.85 -18.03 4.51
N SER A 28 32.33 -18.83 5.42
CA SER A 28 31.91 -18.44 6.77
C SER A 28 33.09 -18.15 7.72
N LYS A 29 34.06 -17.34 7.27
CA LYS A 29 35.28 -16.96 7.99
C LYS A 29 35.77 -15.52 7.76
N ASP A 30 34.95 -14.64 7.20
CA ASP A 30 35.22 -13.20 7.32
C ASP A 30 35.13 -12.78 8.80
N HIS A 31 36.02 -11.88 9.22
CA HIS A 31 36.20 -11.51 10.62
C HIS A 31 34.96 -10.83 11.22
N PHE A 32 34.08 -11.63 11.81
CA PHE A 32 33.16 -11.14 12.83
C PHE A 32 33.97 -10.80 14.09
N GLY A 33 34.32 -9.52 14.22
CA GLY A 33 34.36 -8.90 15.54
C GLY A 33 33.02 -9.17 16.26
N SER A 34 33.04 -9.16 17.59
CA SER A 34 31.87 -9.42 18.44
C SER A 34 30.61 -8.76 17.83
N PRO A 35 29.53 -9.52 17.55
CA PRO A 35 28.37 -8.95 16.87
C PRO A 35 27.86 -7.78 17.69
N GLU A 36 27.94 -6.57 17.12
CA GLU A 36 27.55 -5.36 17.82
C GLU A 36 26.13 -5.54 18.35
N LEU A 37 25.95 -5.31 19.66
CA LEU A 37 24.64 -5.40 20.27
C LEU A 37 23.71 -4.43 19.54
N PRO A 38 22.54 -4.90 19.06
CA PRO A 38 21.66 -4.05 18.28
C PRO A 38 21.28 -2.83 19.10
N LYS A 39 21.49 -1.63 18.55
CA LYS A 39 21.03 -0.37 19.17
C LYS A 39 19.53 -0.52 19.44
N ILE A 40 19.10 -0.29 20.67
CA ILE A 40 17.70 -0.46 21.07
C ILE A 40 16.97 0.89 20.99
N GLY A 41 15.75 0.87 20.47
CA GLY A 41 14.86 2.02 20.41
C GLY A 41 13.96 2.15 21.65
N TYR A 42 13.19 3.24 21.72
CA TYR A 42 12.42 3.61 22.92
C TYR A 42 11.38 2.57 23.37
N ASN A 43 10.93 1.69 22.47
CA ASN A 43 9.97 0.62 22.74
C ASN A 43 10.62 -0.75 23.01
N GLY A 44 11.95 -0.83 23.16
CA GLY A 44 12.67 -2.08 23.40
C GLY A 44 12.95 -2.93 22.15
N LEU A 45 12.45 -2.53 20.97
CA LEU A 45 12.82 -3.15 19.69
C LEU A 45 14.15 -2.59 19.17
N PRO A 46 14.88 -3.31 18.30
CA PRO A 46 16.06 -2.77 17.63
C PRO A 46 15.75 -1.48 16.84
N LYS A 47 16.66 -0.51 16.83
CA LYS A 47 16.64 0.61 15.89
C LYS A 47 16.88 0.09 14.47
N LEU A 48 16.33 0.78 13.47
CA LEU A 48 16.71 0.54 12.07
C LEU A 48 18.16 0.99 11.87
N THR A 49 19.04 0.10 11.41
CA THR A 49 20.44 0.42 11.11
C THR A 49 20.62 0.88 9.67
N VAL A 50 21.57 1.78 9.41
CA VAL A 50 22.00 2.18 8.07
C VAL A 50 22.89 1.06 7.49
N PRO A 51 22.59 0.48 6.32
CA PRO A 51 23.44 -0.51 5.66
C PRO A 51 24.83 0.04 5.33
N SER A 52 25.79 -0.83 5.01
CA SER A 52 27.05 -0.33 4.42
C SER A 52 26.81 0.15 2.99
N LEU A 53 27.50 1.23 2.61
CA LEU A 53 27.45 1.79 1.26
C LEU A 53 27.77 0.72 0.21
N ASP A 54 28.83 -0.05 0.45
CA ASP A 54 29.27 -1.18 -0.38
C ASP A 54 28.19 -2.24 -0.62
N GLU A 55 27.49 -2.66 0.44
CA GLU A 55 26.44 -3.67 0.33
C GLU A 55 25.24 -3.16 -0.48
N THR A 56 24.88 -1.89 -0.32
CA THR A 56 23.79 -1.26 -1.09
C THR A 56 24.17 -1.03 -2.55
N LEU A 57 25.37 -0.50 -2.83
CA LEU A 57 25.81 -0.19 -4.20
C LEU A 57 26.06 -1.46 -5.03
N ASN A 58 26.59 -2.52 -4.44
CA ASN A 58 26.71 -3.83 -5.10
C ASN A 58 25.33 -4.39 -5.47
N LYS A 59 24.34 -4.32 -4.56
CA LYS A 59 22.96 -4.75 -4.87
C LYS A 59 22.30 -3.88 -5.93
N PHE A 60 22.53 -2.58 -5.93
CA PHE A 60 22.01 -1.66 -6.96
C PHE A 60 22.48 -2.08 -8.37
N ILE A 61 23.76 -2.42 -8.56
CA ILE A 61 24.27 -2.94 -9.85
C ILE A 61 23.54 -4.23 -10.27
N LEU A 62 23.32 -5.15 -9.33
CA LEU A 62 22.64 -6.42 -9.63
C LEU A 62 21.16 -6.22 -10.00
N MET A 63 20.46 -5.30 -9.32
CA MET A 63 19.06 -4.97 -9.59
C MET A 63 18.87 -4.09 -10.85
N ALA A 64 19.88 -3.31 -11.23
CA ALA A 64 19.85 -2.52 -12.46
C ALA A 64 19.96 -3.40 -13.72
N ARG A 65 20.65 -4.56 -13.65
CA ARG A 65 20.93 -5.41 -14.83
C ARG A 65 19.71 -5.88 -15.62
N PRO A 66 18.62 -6.39 -15.01
CA PRO A 66 17.42 -6.78 -15.78
C PRO A 66 16.53 -5.59 -16.21
N ILE A 67 16.79 -4.38 -15.71
CA ILE A 67 16.06 -3.13 -16.06
C ILE A 67 16.79 -2.33 -17.16
N VAL A 68 18.10 -2.52 -17.27
CA VAL A 68 18.98 -1.92 -18.28
C VAL A 68 19.55 -3.03 -19.16
N ASP A 69 18.77 -3.33 -20.19
CA ASP A 69 19.05 -4.28 -21.28
C ASP A 69 20.25 -3.87 -22.14
N ASP A 70 20.37 -2.57 -22.45
CA ASP A 70 21.52 -2.00 -23.17
C ASP A 70 22.84 -2.14 -22.39
N GLU A 71 23.84 -2.79 -23.00
CA GLU A 71 25.12 -3.08 -22.33
C GLU A 71 25.95 -1.81 -22.08
N ASP A 72 25.90 -0.83 -22.97
CA ASP A 72 26.65 0.42 -22.82
C ASP A 72 26.07 1.30 -21.69
N GLU A 73 24.75 1.40 -21.59
CA GLU A 73 24.07 2.06 -20.47
C GLU A 73 24.29 1.31 -19.15
N PHE A 74 24.32 -0.03 -19.15
CA PHE A 74 24.66 -0.81 -17.96
C PHE A 74 26.15 -0.67 -17.57
N LYS A 75 27.06 -0.49 -18.54
CA LYS A 75 28.46 -0.15 -18.30
C LYS A 75 28.62 1.25 -17.71
N LYS A 76 27.93 2.27 -18.24
CA LYS A 76 27.87 3.62 -17.65
C LYS A 76 27.38 3.57 -16.20
N THR A 77 26.29 2.83 -15.96
CA THR A 77 25.72 2.62 -14.62
C THR A 77 26.76 2.04 -13.65
N ARG A 78 27.48 0.97 -14.04
CA ARG A 78 28.55 0.39 -13.21
C ARG A 78 29.66 1.39 -12.91
N ASN A 79 30.09 2.19 -13.89
CA ASN A 79 31.10 3.23 -13.68
C ASN A 79 30.61 4.28 -12.67
N MET A 80 29.44 4.87 -12.88
CA MET A 80 28.88 5.89 -11.98
C MET A 80 28.71 5.40 -10.54
N VAL A 81 28.37 4.11 -10.36
CA VAL A 81 28.28 3.49 -9.03
C VAL A 81 29.66 3.31 -8.39
N ASN A 82 30.66 2.88 -9.15
CA ASN A 82 32.04 2.75 -8.66
C ASN A 82 32.66 4.12 -8.35
N ASP A 83 32.40 5.13 -9.17
CA ASP A 83 32.87 6.50 -8.99
C ASP A 83 32.24 7.09 -7.71
N PHE A 84 30.92 6.92 -7.51
CA PHE A 84 30.25 7.35 -6.28
C PHE A 84 30.77 6.60 -5.04
N LYS A 85 30.99 5.29 -5.14
CA LYS A 85 31.59 4.45 -4.08
C LYS A 85 32.99 4.93 -3.67
N ALA A 86 33.81 5.34 -4.64
CA ALA A 86 35.16 5.83 -4.40
C ALA A 86 35.22 7.33 -4.02
N SER A 87 34.11 8.05 -4.13
CA SER A 87 34.06 9.50 -3.87
C SER A 87 33.98 9.83 -2.38
N GLU A 88 34.64 10.92 -1.97
CA GLU A 88 34.49 11.47 -0.62
C GLU A 88 33.03 11.90 -0.34
N ILE A 89 32.27 12.28 -1.38
CA ILE A 89 30.84 12.59 -1.27
C ILE A 89 30.04 11.37 -0.81
N GLY A 90 30.30 10.19 -1.38
CA GLY A 90 29.63 8.94 -0.97
C GLY A 90 29.87 8.64 0.51
N LYS A 91 31.10 8.87 0.98
CA LYS A 91 31.49 8.73 2.39
C LYS A 91 30.83 9.78 3.31
N ILE A 92 30.89 11.07 2.97
CA ILE A 92 30.24 12.14 3.74
C ILE A 92 28.74 11.87 3.93
N LEU A 93 28.06 11.44 2.88
CA LEU A 93 26.63 11.12 2.94
C LEU A 93 26.38 9.88 3.82
N GLN A 94 27.22 8.84 3.73
CA GLN A 94 27.14 7.65 4.57
C GLN A 94 27.37 7.97 6.06
N ASP A 95 28.37 8.80 6.36
CA ASP A 95 28.72 9.20 7.73
C ASP A 95 27.60 10.05 8.36
N TYR A 96 26.97 10.95 7.58
CA TYR A 96 25.80 11.71 8.01
C TYR A 96 24.58 10.82 8.32
N LEU A 97 24.34 9.76 7.54
CA LEU A 97 23.31 8.78 7.88
C LEU A 97 23.61 8.04 9.17
N LYS A 98 24.88 7.69 9.42
CA LYS A 98 25.30 7.06 10.68
C LYS A 98 25.11 7.98 11.88
N GLU A 99 25.42 9.28 11.74
CA GLU A 99 25.12 10.27 12.77
C GLU A 99 23.60 10.38 13.07
N ARG A 100 22.75 10.27 12.04
CA ARG A 100 21.28 10.20 12.23
C ARG A 100 20.83 8.89 12.90
N GLU A 101 21.48 7.75 12.61
CA GLU A 101 21.24 6.45 13.27
C GLU A 101 21.48 6.51 14.78
N ASP A 102 22.53 7.22 15.19
CA ASP A 102 22.86 7.42 16.60
C ASP A 102 21.85 8.35 17.29
N LYS A 103 21.60 9.52 16.69
CA LYS A 103 20.78 10.59 17.28
C LYS A 103 19.27 10.28 17.36
N LEU A 104 18.71 9.57 16.37
CA LEU A 104 17.27 9.36 16.25
C LEU A 104 16.84 7.96 16.71
N ASN A 105 15.57 7.79 17.09
CA ASN A 105 15.01 6.45 17.37
C ASN A 105 14.94 5.60 16.09
N ASN A 106 14.57 6.24 14.98
CA ASN A 106 14.68 5.74 13.63
C ASN A 106 15.19 6.85 12.71
N TRP A 107 16.30 6.63 12.01
CA TRP A 107 16.94 7.65 11.18
C TRP A 107 16.12 8.05 9.94
N LEU A 108 15.25 7.14 9.49
CA LEU A 108 14.48 7.20 8.26
C LEU A 108 13.05 7.72 8.48
N THR A 109 12.35 7.26 9.52
CA THR A 109 10.89 7.46 9.63
C THR A 109 10.42 8.91 9.50
N PRO A 110 11.06 9.93 10.14
CA PRO A 110 10.68 11.33 9.94
C PRO A 110 10.79 11.79 8.47
N TRP A 111 11.88 11.40 7.80
CA TRP A 111 12.06 11.68 6.37
C TRP A 111 11.08 10.92 5.49
N TRP A 112 10.76 9.66 5.82
CA TRP A 112 9.83 8.84 5.05
C TRP A 112 8.41 9.39 5.12
N LEU A 113 7.95 9.79 6.31
CA LEU A 113 6.65 10.47 6.49
C LEU A 113 6.54 11.73 5.63
N ASP A 114 7.61 12.52 5.60
CA ASP A 114 7.70 13.73 4.78
C ASP A 114 7.64 13.40 3.29
N VAL A 115 8.62 12.67 2.74
CA VAL A 115 8.78 12.56 1.29
C VAL A 115 7.83 11.58 0.60
N ALA A 116 7.29 10.60 1.34
CA ALA A 116 6.32 9.65 0.79
C ALA A 116 4.87 10.13 0.92
N TYR A 117 4.58 11.06 1.83
CA TYR A 117 3.22 11.50 2.10
C TYR A 117 3.07 13.02 2.23
N LEU A 118 3.68 13.67 3.24
CA LEU A 118 3.34 15.06 3.61
C LEU A 118 3.84 16.13 2.63
N GLU A 119 5.02 15.94 2.03
CA GLU A 119 5.55 16.78 0.94
C GLU A 119 4.82 16.50 -0.40
N GLY A 120 4.08 15.39 -0.51
CA GLY A 120 3.27 15.03 -1.67
C GLY A 120 2.10 16.00 -1.87
N ARG A 121 1.92 16.49 -3.11
CA ARG A 121 0.92 17.52 -3.47
C ARG A 121 -0.22 16.99 -4.33
N ASP A 122 -0.10 15.77 -4.85
CA ASP A 122 -1.14 15.07 -5.58
C ASP A 122 -2.37 14.78 -4.71
N PRO A 123 -3.56 14.56 -5.31
CA PRO A 123 -4.76 14.17 -4.58
C PRO A 123 -4.57 12.96 -3.66
N LEU A 124 -5.23 12.97 -2.50
CA LEU A 124 -5.27 11.82 -1.59
C LEU A 124 -6.03 10.59 -2.12
N PRO A 125 -7.16 10.70 -2.85
CA PRO A 125 -7.88 9.54 -3.39
C PRO A 125 -6.99 8.73 -4.34
N ILE A 126 -7.41 7.49 -4.63
CA ILE A 126 -6.72 6.55 -5.54
C ILE A 126 -5.31 6.14 -5.05
N VAL A 127 -4.32 7.03 -5.13
CA VAL A 127 -2.89 6.69 -4.98
C VAL A 127 -2.47 6.68 -3.51
N THR A 128 -2.83 7.72 -2.74
CA THR A 128 -2.38 7.84 -1.34
C THR A 128 -3.30 7.09 -0.38
N SER A 129 -4.62 7.14 -0.58
CA SER A 129 -5.62 6.62 0.37
C SER A 129 -6.20 5.28 -0.11
N PRO A 130 -5.80 4.14 0.48
CA PRO A 130 -6.26 2.84 0.03
C PRO A 130 -7.71 2.57 0.48
N GLY A 131 -8.44 1.82 -0.35
CA GLY A 131 -9.77 1.31 -0.05
C GLY A 131 -9.70 -0.15 0.40
N MET A 132 -10.63 -0.62 1.22
CA MET A 132 -10.72 -2.02 1.63
C MET A 132 -12.17 -2.49 1.69
N LEU A 133 -12.49 -3.49 0.87
CA LEU A 133 -13.79 -4.15 0.78
C LEU A 133 -13.97 -5.19 1.90
N PHE A 134 -15.08 -5.08 2.63
CA PHE A 134 -15.55 -6.09 3.60
C PHE A 134 -16.29 -7.24 2.90
N PRO A 135 -16.57 -8.36 3.59
CA PRO A 135 -17.50 -9.37 3.09
C PRO A 135 -18.86 -8.74 2.77
N TYR A 136 -19.58 -9.30 1.80
CA TYR A 136 -20.95 -8.90 1.52
C TYR A 136 -21.87 -9.25 2.70
N TYR A 137 -22.64 -8.28 3.18
CA TYR A 137 -23.59 -8.47 4.26
C TYR A 137 -25.02 -8.49 3.70
N ASN A 138 -25.80 -9.52 4.05
CA ASN A 138 -27.13 -9.73 3.48
C ASN A 138 -28.21 -8.83 4.13
N TYR A 139 -28.06 -7.50 3.99
CA TYR A 139 -29.06 -6.50 4.34
C TYR A 139 -29.46 -5.69 3.10
N LYS A 140 -30.64 -5.06 3.15
CA LYS A 140 -31.16 -4.24 2.05
C LYS A 140 -31.90 -3.01 2.57
N GLY A 141 -31.82 -1.93 1.79
CA GLY A 141 -32.48 -0.66 2.06
C GLY A 141 -31.85 0.14 3.19
N ILE A 142 -32.43 1.33 3.42
CA ILE A 142 -31.99 2.32 4.41
C ILE A 142 -31.99 1.75 5.84
N GLU A 143 -32.97 0.91 6.19
CA GLU A 143 -33.05 0.30 7.51
C GLU A 143 -31.83 -0.60 7.82
N GLY A 144 -31.46 -1.48 6.88
CA GLY A 144 -30.26 -2.31 7.00
C GLY A 144 -28.97 -1.48 6.98
N GLN A 145 -28.93 -0.41 6.18
CA GLN A 145 -27.79 0.52 6.14
C GLN A 145 -27.55 1.16 7.51
N ILE A 146 -28.60 1.63 8.18
CA ILE A 146 -28.53 2.27 9.50
C ILE A 146 -28.13 1.24 10.58
N GLU A 147 -28.69 0.02 10.53
CA GLU A 147 -28.32 -1.07 11.44
C GLU A 147 -26.83 -1.44 11.31
N TYR A 148 -26.33 -1.58 10.08
CA TYR A 148 -24.92 -1.88 9.84
C TYR A 148 -24.00 -0.70 10.15
N ALA A 149 -24.44 0.54 9.94
CA ALA A 149 -23.72 1.72 10.42
C ALA A 149 -23.52 1.68 11.95
N ALA A 150 -24.56 1.39 12.72
CA ALA A 150 -24.45 1.23 14.17
C ALA A 150 -23.48 0.09 14.57
N LYS A 151 -23.54 -1.05 13.87
CA LYS A 151 -22.62 -2.18 14.10
C LYS A 151 -21.16 -1.83 13.79
N PHE A 152 -20.89 -1.14 12.68
CA PHE A 152 -19.55 -0.68 12.32
C PHE A 152 -19.02 0.33 13.35
N ILE A 153 -19.84 1.33 13.72
CA ILE A 153 -19.50 2.34 14.74
C ILE A 153 -19.12 1.67 16.06
N GLN A 154 -20.00 0.83 16.61
CA GLN A 154 -19.74 0.20 17.91
C GLN A 154 -18.54 -0.76 17.86
N SER A 155 -18.32 -1.46 16.74
CA SER A 155 -17.15 -2.34 16.56
C SER A 155 -15.84 -1.56 16.52
N ALA A 156 -15.80 -0.45 15.77
CA ALA A 156 -14.63 0.41 15.68
C ALA A 156 -14.30 1.05 17.04
N LEU A 157 -15.31 1.51 17.78
CA LEU A 157 -15.14 2.07 19.13
C LEU A 157 -14.68 1.03 20.16
N LYS A 158 -15.16 -0.22 20.07
CA LYS A 158 -14.65 -1.33 20.89
C LYS A 158 -13.18 -1.63 20.60
N TYR A 159 -12.73 -1.52 19.35
CA TYR A 159 -11.31 -1.65 19.00
C TYR A 159 -10.48 -0.45 19.50
N HIS A 160 -11.01 0.76 19.38
CA HIS A 160 -10.41 1.98 19.93
C HIS A 160 -10.18 1.86 21.45
N GLN A 161 -11.16 1.34 22.19
CA GLN A 161 -11.04 1.06 23.62
C GLN A 161 -9.89 0.07 23.92
N LEU A 162 -9.74 -1.00 23.12
CA LEU A 162 -8.61 -1.94 23.27
C LEU A 162 -7.25 -1.26 23.02
N ILE A 163 -7.16 -0.26 22.14
CA ILE A 163 -5.94 0.53 21.91
C ILE A 163 -5.62 1.40 23.14
N ILE A 164 -6.60 2.16 23.64
CA ILE A 164 -6.45 3.03 24.82
C ILE A 164 -6.04 2.22 26.05
N GLU A 165 -6.68 1.08 26.28
CA GLU A 165 -6.40 0.18 27.41
C GLU A 165 -5.11 -0.65 27.23
N ASN A 166 -4.38 -0.47 26.12
CA ASN A 166 -3.20 -1.27 25.72
C ASN A 166 -3.46 -2.80 25.73
N LYS A 167 -4.66 -3.21 25.32
CA LYS A 167 -5.12 -4.62 25.22
C LYS A 167 -5.04 -5.19 23.80
N ILE A 168 -4.49 -4.45 22.83
CA ILE A 168 -4.22 -4.98 21.49
C ILE A 168 -3.13 -6.06 21.56
N SER A 169 -3.40 -7.21 20.94
CA SER A 169 -2.44 -8.31 20.83
C SER A 169 -1.15 -7.87 20.14
N GLN A 170 -0.01 -8.17 20.75
CA GLN A 170 1.32 -7.95 20.18
C GLN A 170 1.51 -8.73 18.87
N ASP A 171 1.69 -8.02 17.75
CA ASP A 171 2.05 -8.64 16.48
C ASP A 171 3.44 -9.26 16.56
N LYS A 172 3.60 -10.44 15.94
CA LYS A 172 4.88 -11.13 15.84
C LYS A 172 4.92 -12.13 14.70
N VAL A 173 6.12 -12.40 14.20
CA VAL A 173 6.41 -13.51 13.28
C VAL A 173 7.39 -14.47 13.96
N GLY A 174 6.91 -15.66 14.33
CA GLY A 174 7.64 -16.57 15.20
C GLY A 174 7.92 -15.91 16.55
N ASN A 175 9.20 -15.73 16.87
CA ASN A 175 9.67 -15.03 18.08
C ASN A 175 10.00 -13.55 17.84
N THR A 176 9.89 -13.05 16.60
CA THR A 176 10.22 -11.65 16.28
C THR A 176 9.01 -10.77 16.57
N LEU A 177 9.08 -9.92 17.60
CA LEU A 177 8.06 -8.93 17.93
C LEU A 177 8.06 -7.78 16.91
N PHE A 178 6.89 -7.20 16.66
CA PHE A 178 6.71 -6.06 15.76
C PHE A 178 6.35 -4.78 16.53
N GLU A 179 6.69 -3.64 15.92
CA GLU A 179 6.35 -2.27 16.28
C GLU A 179 4.82 -2.09 16.27
N MET A 180 4.27 -1.42 17.28
CA MET A 180 2.82 -1.30 17.53
C MET A 180 2.32 0.17 17.62
N SER A 181 3.16 1.19 17.44
CA SER A 181 2.76 2.60 17.56
C SER A 181 1.69 2.99 16.54
N GLN A 182 1.76 2.43 15.32
CA GLN A 182 0.80 2.70 14.25
C GLN A 182 -0.67 2.43 14.64
N TYR A 183 -0.95 1.55 15.59
CA TYR A 183 -2.31 1.31 16.09
C TYR A 183 -2.87 2.52 16.84
N LYS A 184 -2.03 3.27 17.57
CA LYS A 184 -2.41 4.50 18.28
C LYS A 184 -2.74 5.65 17.33
N ASN A 185 -2.24 5.57 16.09
CA ASN A 185 -2.44 6.58 15.05
C ASN A 185 -3.78 6.44 14.31
N LEU A 186 -4.56 5.37 14.53
CA LEU A 186 -5.75 5.06 13.72
C LEU A 186 -6.95 5.96 14.01
N PHE A 187 -7.17 6.32 15.28
CA PHE A 187 -8.36 7.03 15.74
C PHE A 187 -8.02 8.48 16.11
N GLY A 188 -8.96 9.40 15.91
CA GLY A 188 -8.78 10.83 16.23
C GLY A 188 -7.86 11.58 15.25
N THR A 189 -7.02 10.86 14.51
CA THR A 189 -6.00 11.42 13.61
C THR A 189 -6.59 12.06 12.35
N THR A 190 -5.96 13.14 11.89
CA THR A 190 -6.30 13.85 10.66
C THR A 190 -5.04 14.39 9.98
N ARG A 191 -4.95 14.26 8.65
CA ARG A 191 -3.94 14.92 7.83
C ARG A 191 -4.45 16.28 7.38
N ILE A 192 -3.85 17.35 7.88
CA ILE A 192 -4.28 18.72 7.62
C ILE A 192 -3.57 19.27 6.37
N PRO A 193 -4.30 19.78 5.37
CA PRO A 193 -3.70 20.40 4.20
C PRO A 193 -3.01 21.73 4.56
N ARG A 194 -1.81 21.91 4.02
CA ARG A 194 -0.98 23.10 4.21
C ARG A 194 -0.19 23.34 2.93
N THR A 195 0.12 24.59 2.61
CA THR A 195 0.94 24.94 1.44
C THR A 195 2.35 24.31 1.54
N LYS A 196 2.86 23.74 0.45
CA LYS A 196 4.14 22.99 0.32
C LYS A 196 4.26 21.66 1.07
N LYS A 197 3.81 21.56 2.31
CA LYS A 197 3.93 20.34 3.14
C LYS A 197 2.78 20.26 4.14
N ASP A 198 1.97 19.22 4.02
CA ASP A 198 0.86 18.92 4.93
C ASP A 198 1.34 18.64 6.37
N GLU A 199 0.40 18.74 7.31
CA GLU A 199 0.61 18.48 8.74
C GLU A 199 -0.16 17.21 9.15
N LEU A 200 0.33 16.47 10.14
CA LEU A 200 -0.40 15.33 10.70
C LEU A 200 -0.66 15.58 12.19
N VAL A 201 -1.93 15.60 12.58
CA VAL A 201 -2.35 15.70 13.99
C VAL A 201 -2.83 14.33 14.44
N LEU A 202 -2.16 13.75 15.43
CA LEU A 202 -2.41 12.38 15.90
C LEU A 202 -3.42 12.39 17.06
N GLY A 203 -4.43 11.51 17.00
CA GLY A 203 -5.51 11.52 17.98
C GLY A 203 -5.07 11.29 19.43
N TYR A 204 -4.00 10.52 19.64
CA TYR A 204 -3.48 10.22 20.98
C TYR A 204 -2.69 11.39 21.61
N GLU A 205 -2.42 12.47 20.86
CA GLU A 205 -1.74 13.67 21.36
C GLU A 205 -2.72 14.70 21.95
N TYR A 206 -4.03 14.53 21.73
CA TYR A 206 -5.05 15.31 22.43
C TYR A 206 -5.04 14.99 23.94
N LYS A 207 -5.25 16.01 24.77
CA LYS A 207 -5.33 15.87 26.24
C LYS A 207 -6.41 14.86 26.68
N GLU A 208 -7.51 14.81 25.93
CA GLU A 208 -8.63 13.90 26.15
C GLU A 208 -9.11 13.38 24.79
N TRP A 209 -9.55 12.12 24.76
CA TRP A 209 -10.14 11.53 23.57
C TRP A 209 -11.52 12.11 23.28
N SER A 210 -11.79 12.35 22.00
CA SER A 210 -13.11 12.79 21.55
C SER A 210 -14.19 11.74 21.81
N LYS A 211 -15.42 12.22 22.08
CA LYS A 211 -16.63 11.40 22.24
C LYS A 211 -17.54 11.40 21.00
N HIS A 212 -17.09 11.96 19.87
CA HIS A 212 -17.88 12.03 18.64
C HIS A 212 -17.18 11.47 17.40
N ILE A 213 -18.00 11.08 16.42
CA ILE A 213 -17.61 10.78 15.04
C ILE A 213 -18.19 11.85 14.11
N ILE A 214 -17.78 11.83 12.84
CA ILE A 214 -18.53 12.50 11.77
C ILE A 214 -19.37 11.47 11.04
N VAL A 215 -20.63 11.82 10.75
CA VAL A 215 -21.44 11.10 9.77
C VAL A 215 -21.65 12.01 8.57
N ILE A 216 -21.39 11.53 7.35
CA ILE A 216 -21.69 12.25 6.11
C ILE A 216 -22.79 11.50 5.35
N ARG A 217 -23.86 12.21 5.00
CA ARG A 217 -24.94 11.69 4.14
C ARG A 217 -25.34 12.74 3.11
N ARG A 218 -25.36 12.37 1.83
CA ARG A 218 -25.73 13.25 0.71
C ARG A 218 -24.96 14.59 0.74
N GLY A 219 -23.71 14.55 1.20
CA GLY A 219 -22.83 15.72 1.33
C GLY A 219 -23.12 16.65 2.52
N HIS A 220 -24.06 16.31 3.40
CA HIS A 220 -24.23 16.96 4.70
C HIS A 220 -23.40 16.23 5.75
N ALA A 221 -22.56 16.95 6.50
CA ALA A 221 -21.75 16.41 7.58
C ALA A 221 -22.40 16.71 8.94
N PHE A 222 -22.31 15.73 9.85
CA PHE A 222 -22.90 15.80 11.18
C PHE A 222 -21.88 15.37 12.24
N LYS A 223 -21.73 16.17 13.29
CA LYS A 223 -21.12 15.74 14.55
C LYS A 223 -22.11 14.79 15.24
N VAL A 224 -21.69 13.55 15.47
CA VAL A 224 -22.51 12.52 16.12
C VAL A 224 -21.81 12.03 17.38
N PRO A 225 -22.36 12.29 18.59
CA PRO A 225 -21.85 11.71 19.82
C PRO A 225 -22.09 10.19 19.84
N VAL A 226 -21.09 9.45 20.31
CA VAL A 226 -21.09 7.98 20.32
C VAL A 226 -20.82 7.37 21.71
N TYR A 227 -20.83 8.23 22.74
CA TYR A 227 -20.73 7.85 24.14
C TYR A 227 -21.91 8.43 24.95
N ASP A 228 -22.23 7.80 26.08
CA ASP A 228 -23.14 8.35 27.09
C ASP A 228 -22.43 9.34 28.04
N GLU A 229 -23.19 9.99 28.91
CA GLU A 229 -22.67 10.93 29.92
C GLU A 229 -21.60 10.30 30.83
N ASN A 230 -21.70 8.99 31.10
CA ASN A 230 -20.74 8.23 31.93
C ASN A 230 -19.45 7.84 31.17
N GLY A 231 -19.40 8.03 29.86
CA GLY A 231 -18.27 7.62 29.02
C GLY A 231 -18.32 6.18 28.50
N ASN A 232 -19.47 5.51 28.56
CA ASN A 232 -19.70 4.22 27.91
C ASN A 232 -20.01 4.41 26.43
N ILE A 233 -19.59 3.47 25.59
CA ILE A 233 -19.98 3.44 24.16
C ILE A 233 -21.49 3.18 24.05
N LEU A 234 -22.20 3.98 23.25
CA LEU A 234 -23.64 3.84 23.05
C LEU A 234 -24.04 2.46 22.49
N SER A 235 -25.23 2.01 22.91
CA SER A 235 -25.88 0.83 22.38
C SER A 235 -26.24 0.95 20.88
N ILE A 236 -26.45 -0.19 20.23
CA ILE A 236 -26.86 -0.24 18.82
C ILE A 236 -28.17 0.53 18.63
N ASP A 237 -29.17 0.31 19.48
CA ASP A 237 -30.45 1.00 19.40
C ASP A 237 -30.31 2.50 19.66
N GLY A 238 -29.41 2.92 20.56
CA GLY A 238 -29.05 4.33 20.77
C GLY A 238 -28.47 4.99 19.52
N ILE A 239 -27.52 4.34 18.84
CA ILE A 239 -26.91 4.84 17.59
C ILE A 239 -27.94 4.83 16.44
N ILE A 240 -28.73 3.76 16.29
CA ILE A 240 -29.81 3.68 15.29
C ILE A 240 -30.81 4.81 15.49
N LYS A 241 -31.20 5.09 16.74
CA LYS A 241 -32.10 6.20 17.10
C LYS A 241 -31.52 7.53 16.64
N ILE A 242 -30.29 7.87 17.05
CA ILE A 242 -29.59 9.08 16.61
C ILE A 242 -29.61 9.24 15.08
N LEU A 243 -29.22 8.20 14.35
CA LEU A 243 -29.16 8.26 12.89
C LEU A 243 -30.56 8.53 12.31
N LYS A 244 -31.59 7.81 12.77
CA LYS A 244 -32.98 7.98 12.31
C LYS A 244 -33.61 9.33 12.69
N THR A 245 -33.32 9.87 13.87
CA THR A 245 -33.97 11.11 14.35
C THR A 245 -33.24 12.38 13.95
N ASN A 246 -31.91 12.35 13.82
CA ASN A 246 -31.12 13.57 13.66
C ASN A 246 -30.36 13.64 12.33
N VAL A 247 -29.87 12.53 11.79
CA VAL A 247 -29.10 12.54 10.52
C VAL A 247 -30.02 12.39 9.33
N MET A 248 -30.84 11.34 9.31
CA MET A 248 -31.65 10.94 8.16
C MET A 248 -32.66 12.02 7.71
N PRO A 249 -33.44 12.67 8.60
CA PRO A 249 -34.46 13.62 8.17
C PRO A 249 -33.87 14.91 7.59
N ILE A 250 -32.73 15.35 8.15
CA ILE A 250 -32.06 16.61 7.79
C ILE A 250 -31.27 16.48 6.48
N SER A 251 -30.76 15.28 6.17
CA SER A 251 -29.98 14.99 4.95
C SER A 251 -30.82 14.42 3.80
N ASN A 252 -32.13 14.68 3.76
CA ASN A 252 -33.01 14.12 2.72
C ASN A 252 -32.77 14.73 1.32
N SER A 253 -32.31 15.97 1.21
CA SER A 253 -31.77 16.55 -0.03
C SER A 253 -30.24 16.37 -0.10
N ARG A 254 -29.66 16.54 -1.30
CA ARG A 254 -28.22 16.72 -1.43
C ARG A 254 -27.81 18.14 -1.01
N ASN A 255 -26.66 18.26 -0.36
CA ASN A 255 -26.02 19.54 -0.11
C ASN A 255 -25.63 20.16 -1.48
N PRO A 256 -25.95 21.43 -1.77
CA PRO A 256 -25.51 22.09 -3.00
C PRO A 256 -24.00 22.36 -3.05
N PHE A 257 -23.34 22.52 -1.89
CA PHE A 257 -21.90 22.80 -1.79
C PHE A 257 -21.24 21.96 -0.67
N PRO A 258 -21.10 20.64 -0.84
CA PRO A 258 -20.43 19.74 0.10
C PRO A 258 -18.91 19.95 0.11
N ILE A 259 -18.48 21.05 0.72
CA ILE A 259 -17.10 21.55 0.66
C ILE A 259 -16.05 20.54 1.16
N LEU A 260 -16.46 19.61 2.04
CA LEU A 260 -15.62 18.53 2.56
C LEU A 260 -15.06 17.61 1.45
N SER A 261 -15.82 17.45 0.35
CA SER A 261 -15.41 16.63 -0.80
C SER A 261 -14.20 17.19 -1.54
N LEU A 262 -13.86 18.47 -1.35
CA LEU A 262 -12.67 19.08 -1.97
C LEU A 262 -11.34 18.61 -1.35
N SER A 263 -11.40 17.84 -0.26
CA SER A 263 -10.27 17.02 0.21
C SER A 263 -9.81 15.96 -0.82
N ALA A 264 -10.64 15.69 -1.84
CA ALA A 264 -10.31 14.86 -2.99
C ALA A 264 -9.47 15.58 -4.07
N LEU A 265 -9.18 16.87 -3.92
CA LEU A 265 -8.36 17.64 -4.86
C LEU A 265 -6.86 17.58 -4.51
N ASP A 266 -6.05 18.22 -5.37
CA ASP A 266 -4.65 18.49 -5.09
C ASP A 266 -4.48 19.28 -3.78
N ARG A 267 -3.38 19.02 -3.08
CA ARG A 267 -3.21 19.47 -1.69
C ARG A 267 -2.99 20.99 -1.57
N GLU A 268 -2.56 21.65 -2.65
CA GLU A 268 -2.46 23.12 -2.69
C GLU A 268 -3.83 23.77 -2.81
N THR A 269 -4.67 23.34 -3.77
CA THR A 269 -6.05 23.84 -3.92
C THR A 269 -6.85 23.59 -2.64
N TRP A 270 -6.70 22.40 -2.04
CA TRP A 270 -7.41 22.07 -0.81
C TRP A 270 -6.91 22.89 0.41
N ALA A 271 -5.61 23.18 0.51
CA ALA A 271 -5.07 24.05 1.58
C ALA A 271 -5.66 25.46 1.57
N ILE A 272 -5.98 26.02 0.39
CA ILE A 272 -6.63 27.34 0.26
C ILE A 272 -8.03 27.30 0.88
N VAL A 273 -8.85 26.30 0.51
CA VAL A 273 -10.22 26.15 1.02
C VAL A 273 -10.22 25.83 2.51
N TRP A 274 -9.34 24.94 2.96
CA TRP A 274 -9.16 24.63 4.38
C TRP A 274 -8.84 25.89 5.19
N LYS A 275 -7.95 26.76 4.69
CA LYS A 275 -7.59 27.98 5.42
C LYS A 275 -8.75 28.94 5.57
N LYS A 276 -9.67 28.99 4.60
CA LYS A 276 -10.94 29.72 4.74
C LYS A 276 -11.85 29.08 5.76
N MET A 277 -11.96 27.75 5.80
CA MET A 277 -12.74 27.04 6.83
C MET A 277 -12.20 27.31 8.25
N GLU A 278 -10.88 27.30 8.47
CA GLU A 278 -10.27 27.69 9.76
C GLU A 278 -10.64 29.11 10.19
N ASN A 279 -10.76 30.04 9.23
CA ASN A 279 -11.06 31.45 9.51
C ASN A 279 -12.57 31.72 9.68
N TYR A 280 -13.44 30.93 9.02
CA TYR A 280 -14.88 31.14 8.99
C TYR A 280 -15.65 30.32 10.03
N ASN A 281 -15.19 29.10 10.31
CA ASN A 281 -15.81 28.14 11.23
C ASN A 281 -14.75 27.35 12.02
N PRO A 282 -13.90 28.03 12.83
CA PRO A 282 -12.86 27.36 13.63
C PRO A 282 -13.44 26.25 14.52
N GLU A 283 -14.65 26.45 15.06
CA GLU A 283 -15.38 25.49 15.88
C GLU A 283 -15.70 24.18 15.13
N TYR A 284 -16.19 24.27 13.89
CA TYR A 284 -16.47 23.08 13.07
C TYR A 284 -15.18 22.41 12.58
N VAL A 285 -14.11 23.16 12.33
CA VAL A 285 -12.80 22.59 12.02
C VAL A 285 -12.25 21.80 13.21
N GLU A 286 -12.35 22.33 14.44
CA GLU A 286 -11.95 21.60 15.65
C GLU A 286 -12.76 20.29 15.81
N VAL A 287 -14.07 20.33 15.57
CA VAL A 287 -14.94 19.15 15.56
C VAL A 287 -14.49 18.11 14.52
N LEU A 288 -14.17 18.53 13.28
CA LEU A 288 -13.66 17.63 12.24
C LEU A 288 -12.32 16.99 12.65
N LEU A 289 -11.36 17.81 13.10
CA LEU A 289 -10.02 17.38 13.50
C LEU A 289 -10.06 16.38 14.66
N LYS A 290 -10.89 16.62 15.67
CA LYS A 290 -10.99 15.76 16.86
C LYS A 290 -11.85 14.51 16.69
N SER A 291 -12.71 14.44 15.67
CA SER A 291 -13.58 13.27 15.45
C SER A 291 -12.81 11.93 15.47
N LEU A 292 -13.39 10.85 16.00
CA LEU A 292 -12.66 9.59 16.07
C LEU A 292 -12.44 8.94 14.70
N PHE A 293 -13.47 8.99 13.84
CA PHE A 293 -13.48 8.52 12.45
C PHE A 293 -14.72 9.12 11.72
N VAL A 294 -14.83 8.87 10.42
CA VAL A 294 -16.00 9.22 9.59
C VAL A 294 -16.83 7.97 9.26
N VAL A 295 -18.15 8.12 9.18
CA VAL A 295 -19.06 7.14 8.55
C VAL A 295 -19.82 7.82 7.42
N ASN A 296 -19.67 7.28 6.21
CA ASN A 296 -20.31 7.76 5.01
C ASN A 296 -21.54 6.87 4.72
N LEU A 297 -22.73 7.42 4.90
CA LEU A 297 -24.00 6.77 4.56
C LEU A 297 -24.28 7.02 3.08
N ASP A 298 -23.71 6.14 2.26
CA ASP A 298 -23.67 6.27 0.81
C ASP A 298 -25.00 5.94 0.13
N GLU A 299 -25.16 6.40 -1.10
CA GLU A 299 -26.24 6.00 -1.99
C GLU A 299 -25.88 4.68 -2.69
N ASN A 300 -26.81 4.07 -3.43
CA ASN A 300 -26.51 2.85 -4.18
C ASN A 300 -25.46 3.13 -5.26
N VAL A 301 -24.47 2.24 -5.35
CA VAL A 301 -23.50 2.21 -6.44
C VAL A 301 -24.20 1.89 -7.76
N ASP A 302 -23.92 2.69 -8.79
CA ASP A 302 -24.38 2.44 -10.15
C ASP A 302 -23.51 1.36 -10.81
N ASN A 303 -23.97 0.11 -10.72
CA ASN A 303 -23.23 -1.05 -11.20
C ASN A 303 -23.06 -1.07 -12.73
N ASP A 304 -23.93 -0.41 -13.51
CA ASP A 304 -23.91 -0.45 -14.98
C ASP A 304 -22.68 0.29 -15.55
N LYS A 305 -22.04 1.15 -14.75
CA LYS A 305 -20.76 1.80 -15.07
C LYS A 305 -19.54 0.88 -15.00
N TYR A 306 -19.69 -0.35 -14.48
CA TYR A 306 -18.57 -1.21 -14.11
C TYR A 306 -18.72 -2.65 -14.61
N LYS A 307 -17.59 -3.36 -14.71
CA LYS A 307 -17.55 -4.77 -15.17
C LYS A 307 -18.26 -5.75 -14.23
N ASN A 308 -18.32 -5.43 -12.93
CA ASN A 308 -19.08 -6.16 -11.90
C ASN A 308 -19.23 -5.31 -10.62
N GLU A 309 -20.10 -5.74 -9.70
CA GLU A 309 -20.41 -5.03 -8.45
C GLU A 309 -19.21 -4.82 -7.52
N LYS A 310 -18.30 -5.80 -7.39
CA LYS A 310 -17.11 -5.67 -6.52
C LYS A 310 -16.15 -4.62 -7.06
N ASN A 311 -15.95 -4.57 -8.38
CA ASN A 311 -15.14 -3.54 -9.02
C ASN A 311 -15.75 -2.15 -8.81
N ALA A 312 -17.08 -2.05 -8.91
CA ALA A 312 -17.83 -0.82 -8.65
C ALA A 312 -17.60 -0.32 -7.21
N VAL A 313 -17.89 -1.17 -6.22
CA VAL A 313 -17.77 -0.87 -4.79
C VAL A 313 -16.32 -0.52 -4.38
N VAL A 314 -15.31 -1.20 -4.96
CA VAL A 314 -13.90 -0.87 -4.69
C VAL A 314 -13.47 0.42 -5.37
N SER A 315 -13.96 0.72 -6.58
CA SER A 315 -13.76 2.04 -7.20
C SER A 315 -14.32 3.15 -6.30
N GLU A 316 -15.55 2.99 -5.81
CA GLU A 316 -16.17 3.97 -4.91
C GLU A 316 -15.54 4.04 -3.50
N ALA A 317 -14.79 3.01 -3.07
CA ALA A 317 -13.94 3.08 -1.89
C ALA A 317 -12.68 3.94 -2.11
N LEU A 318 -12.14 3.95 -3.34
CA LEU A 318 -10.95 4.72 -3.71
C LEU A 318 -11.28 6.16 -4.12
N THR A 319 -12.46 6.43 -4.68
CA THR A 319 -12.82 7.72 -5.28
C THR A 319 -14.17 8.28 -4.80
N GLY A 320 -15.13 7.42 -4.49
CA GLY A 320 -16.55 7.77 -4.35
C GLY A 320 -17.36 7.73 -5.66
N GLY A 321 -16.81 7.25 -6.79
CA GLY A 321 -17.58 7.01 -8.03
C GLY A 321 -18.03 8.24 -8.83
N GLY A 322 -17.39 9.39 -8.61
CA GLY A 322 -17.81 10.69 -9.17
C GLY A 322 -18.84 11.43 -8.32
N CYS A 323 -19.16 12.66 -8.71
CA CYS A 323 -20.00 13.58 -7.96
C CYS A 323 -21.50 13.25 -8.05
N ASP A 324 -21.91 12.59 -9.14
CA ASP A 324 -23.27 12.04 -9.27
C ASP A 324 -23.49 10.82 -8.38
N SER A 325 -22.42 10.14 -7.97
CA SER A 325 -22.44 9.06 -6.97
C SER A 325 -22.08 9.60 -5.57
N ASN A 326 -21.06 9.01 -4.92
CA ASN A 326 -20.73 9.19 -3.51
C ASN A 326 -19.47 10.04 -3.24
N SER A 327 -18.80 10.63 -4.25
CA SER A 327 -17.57 11.42 -4.04
C SER A 327 -17.82 12.70 -3.25
N LEU A 328 -19.04 13.23 -3.36
CA LEU A 328 -19.51 14.35 -2.54
C LEU A 328 -19.79 13.97 -1.07
N ASN A 329 -19.67 12.68 -0.73
CA ASN A 329 -19.94 12.08 0.57
C ASN A 329 -18.63 11.56 1.20
N ARG A 330 -17.55 12.33 1.13
CA ARG A 330 -16.19 11.95 1.56
C ARG A 330 -15.45 13.09 2.24
N TRP A 331 -14.46 12.73 3.06
CA TRP A 331 -13.43 13.62 3.61
C TRP A 331 -12.10 12.85 3.74
N PHE A 332 -11.26 12.94 2.71
CA PHE A 332 -10.06 12.10 2.55
C PHE A 332 -8.94 12.38 3.55
N ASP A 333 -9.00 13.52 4.25
CA ASP A 333 -8.04 13.88 5.30
C ASP A 333 -8.19 13.05 6.58
N LYS A 334 -9.35 12.39 6.82
CA LYS A 334 -9.53 11.57 8.01
C LYS A 334 -8.91 10.20 7.82
N THR A 335 -8.12 9.77 8.80
CA THR A 335 -7.43 8.49 8.80
C THR A 335 -8.35 7.28 8.64
N LEU A 336 -9.59 7.33 9.12
CA LEU A 336 -10.57 6.25 8.94
C LEU A 336 -11.91 6.81 8.45
N GLN A 337 -12.40 6.25 7.34
CA GLN A 337 -13.75 6.46 6.82
C GLN A 337 -14.41 5.11 6.53
N TYR A 338 -15.59 4.83 7.09
CA TYR A 338 -16.38 3.65 6.75
C TYR A 338 -17.51 4.02 5.80
N ASN A 339 -17.51 3.47 4.59
CA ASN A 339 -18.51 3.73 3.57
C ASN A 339 -19.52 2.57 3.52
N ILE A 340 -20.80 2.86 3.72
CA ILE A 340 -21.84 1.86 3.95
C ILE A 340 -23.00 2.15 3.01
N THR A 341 -23.24 1.26 2.05
CA THR A 341 -24.29 1.41 1.03
C THR A 341 -25.56 0.67 1.45
N PRO A 342 -26.74 0.98 0.89
CA PRO A 342 -27.99 0.32 1.26
C PRO A 342 -28.22 -1.04 0.56
N ASN A 343 -27.25 -1.56 -0.19
CA ASN A 343 -27.34 -2.85 -0.91
C ASN A 343 -26.48 -3.99 -0.30
N GLY A 344 -25.91 -3.80 0.89
CA GLY A 344 -25.17 -4.85 1.62
C GLY A 344 -23.65 -4.75 1.55
N TYR A 345 -23.11 -3.77 0.82
CA TYR A 345 -21.68 -3.55 0.69
C TYR A 345 -21.16 -2.53 1.71
N CYS A 346 -19.98 -2.82 2.27
CA CYS A 346 -19.28 -1.93 3.19
C CYS A 346 -17.79 -1.86 2.80
N THR A 347 -17.19 -0.68 2.91
CA THR A 347 -15.76 -0.47 2.67
C THR A 347 -15.14 0.43 3.73
N CYS A 348 -13.82 0.35 3.90
CA CYS A 348 -13.03 1.32 4.65
C CYS A 348 -12.09 2.06 3.69
N THR A 349 -12.11 3.38 3.68
CA THR A 349 -11.08 4.22 3.06
C THR A 349 -10.19 4.76 4.18
N TYR A 350 -8.88 4.70 4.03
CA TYR A 350 -7.97 5.22 5.06
C TYR A 350 -6.88 6.12 4.48
N GLU A 351 -6.51 7.15 5.23
CA GLU A 351 -5.35 8.00 4.91
C GLU A 351 -4.07 7.28 5.41
N HIS A 352 -3.04 7.23 4.56
CA HIS A 352 -1.94 6.25 4.69
C HIS A 352 -0.69 6.81 5.40
N THR A 353 -0.60 8.12 5.58
CA THR A 353 0.45 8.76 6.38
C THR A 353 0.61 8.15 7.78
N PRO A 354 -0.44 7.82 8.56
CA PRO A 354 -0.28 7.44 9.97
C PRO A 354 -0.03 5.95 10.18
N ALA A 355 -0.46 5.09 9.26
CA ALA A 355 -0.41 3.64 9.39
C ALA A 355 -0.30 2.91 8.03
N GLU A 356 0.28 1.72 8.07
CA GLU A 356 0.31 0.76 6.96
C GLU A 356 -0.97 -0.09 6.90
N GLY A 357 -1.09 -0.89 5.83
CA GLY A 357 -2.20 -1.85 5.67
C GLY A 357 -2.43 -2.83 6.83
N PRO A 358 -1.41 -3.42 7.50
CA PRO A 358 -1.64 -4.46 8.51
C PRO A 358 -2.39 -3.97 9.78
N PRO A 359 -2.06 -2.81 10.40
CA PRO A 359 -2.89 -2.24 11.48
C PRO A 359 -4.35 -2.02 11.10
N VAL A 360 -4.62 -1.48 9.90
CA VAL A 360 -5.99 -1.24 9.40
C VAL A 360 -6.69 -2.57 9.11
N GLY A 361 -6.00 -3.54 8.52
CA GLY A 361 -6.50 -4.89 8.28
C GLY A 361 -6.88 -5.63 9.56
N ALA A 362 -6.11 -5.45 10.64
CA ALA A 362 -6.42 -6.02 11.96
C ALA A 362 -7.68 -5.41 12.60
N LEU A 363 -7.90 -4.10 12.43
CA LEU A 363 -9.13 -3.41 12.80
C LEU A 363 -10.33 -3.92 11.98
N CYS A 364 -10.20 -4.06 10.65
CA CYS A 364 -11.27 -4.55 9.80
C CYS A 364 -11.61 -6.03 10.06
N ASP A 365 -10.61 -6.88 10.33
CA ASP A 365 -10.82 -8.25 10.82
C ASP A 365 -11.58 -8.27 12.16
N PHE A 366 -11.30 -7.34 13.07
CA PHE A 366 -12.01 -7.23 14.35
C PHE A 366 -13.47 -6.79 14.18
N ILE A 367 -13.75 -5.87 13.25
CA ILE A 367 -15.11 -5.47 12.88
C ILE A 367 -15.88 -6.68 12.32
N CYS A 368 -15.28 -7.42 11.38
CA CYS A 368 -15.87 -8.66 10.85
C CYS A 368 -16.16 -9.68 11.97
N ASP A 369 -15.19 -9.94 12.83
CA ASP A 369 -15.32 -10.84 13.98
C ASP A 369 -16.44 -10.41 14.94
N THR A 370 -16.64 -9.11 15.14
CA THR A 370 -17.66 -8.55 16.05
C THR A 370 -19.06 -8.70 15.46
N ILE A 371 -19.20 -8.45 14.15
CA ILE A 371 -20.44 -8.63 13.38
C ILE A 371 -20.83 -10.11 13.33
N GLU A 372 -19.92 -11.00 12.91
CA GLU A 372 -20.17 -12.44 12.78
C GLU A 372 -20.58 -13.08 14.11
N LYS A 373 -19.92 -12.69 15.21
CA LYS A 373 -20.18 -13.23 16.57
C LYS A 373 -21.30 -12.47 17.30
N ASN A 374 -21.95 -11.51 16.64
CA ASN A 374 -23.00 -10.65 17.16
C ASN A 374 -22.68 -10.02 18.54
N LYS A 375 -21.43 -9.57 18.74
CA LYS A 375 -20.91 -9.12 20.05
C LYS A 375 -21.24 -7.65 20.35
N PHE A 376 -22.53 -7.31 20.34
CA PHE A 376 -23.02 -5.94 20.47
C PHE A 376 -23.66 -5.64 21.83
N ASN A 377 -23.56 -4.38 22.26
CA ASN A 377 -24.39 -3.83 23.32
C ASN A 377 -25.65 -3.36 22.61
N ILE A 378 -26.76 -4.11 22.71
CA ILE A 378 -27.95 -3.89 21.88
C ILE A 378 -28.86 -2.83 22.49
N ASN A 379 -29.24 -3.03 23.75
CA ASN A 379 -30.19 -2.17 24.48
C ASN A 379 -29.59 -1.61 25.76
N ASP A 380 -29.54 -0.30 25.84
CA ASP A 380 -29.55 0.46 27.09
C ASP A 380 -30.39 1.73 26.91
N ASN A 381 -31.00 2.23 27.98
CA ASN A 381 -31.70 3.53 27.97
C ASN A 381 -30.69 4.68 28.22
N THR A 382 -29.52 4.63 27.58
CA THR A 382 -28.53 5.71 27.72
C THR A 382 -28.91 6.91 26.87
N THR A 383 -28.63 8.10 27.40
CA THR A 383 -28.74 9.36 26.65
C THR A 383 -27.34 9.72 26.14
N PRO A 384 -27.18 10.15 24.88
CA PRO A 384 -25.88 10.59 24.35
C PRO A 384 -25.32 11.76 25.16
N CYS A 385 -24.00 11.83 25.32
CA CYS A 385 -23.34 12.87 26.11
C CYS A 385 -23.41 14.30 25.55
N ASP A 386 -23.99 14.47 24.36
CA ASP A 386 -24.07 15.73 23.62
C ASP A 386 -25.23 15.63 22.60
N ASN A 387 -25.53 16.73 21.91
CA ASN A 387 -26.46 16.76 20.81
C ASN A 387 -25.79 16.43 19.46
N VAL A 388 -26.60 16.00 18.49
CA VAL A 388 -26.19 15.88 17.09
C VAL A 388 -26.28 17.26 16.45
N GLU A 389 -25.22 17.66 15.74
CA GLU A 389 -25.09 18.98 15.13
C GLU A 389 -24.72 18.84 13.65
N ARG A 390 -25.40 19.58 12.76
CA ARG A 390 -25.06 19.65 11.34
C ARG A 390 -24.00 20.74 11.13
N LEU A 391 -22.91 20.39 10.45
CA LEU A 391 -21.78 21.30 10.22
C LEU A 391 -22.00 22.11 8.95
N ASP A 392 -22.75 23.22 9.08
CA ASP A 392 -23.07 24.14 7.98
C ASP A 392 -21.97 25.19 7.80
N PHE A 393 -20.91 24.84 7.06
CA PHE A 393 -19.81 25.76 6.76
C PHE A 393 -20.27 26.99 5.98
N LYS A 394 -19.70 28.15 6.33
CA LYS A 394 -19.79 29.36 5.51
C LYS A 394 -18.92 29.22 4.27
N ILE A 395 -19.50 29.52 3.10
CA ILE A 395 -18.87 29.34 1.79
C ILE A 395 -18.93 30.67 1.04
N ASP A 396 -17.76 31.24 0.71
CA ASP A 396 -17.65 32.42 -0.13
C ASP A 396 -17.62 32.07 -1.63
N ASP A 397 -17.64 33.09 -2.50
CA ASP A 397 -17.74 32.87 -3.95
C ASP A 397 -16.46 32.25 -4.56
N GLU A 398 -15.30 32.43 -3.93
CA GLU A 398 -14.06 31.76 -4.32
C GLU A 398 -14.14 30.26 -3.99
N MET A 399 -14.63 29.90 -2.79
CA MET A 399 -14.88 28.50 -2.41
C MET A 399 -15.92 27.84 -3.32
N LYS A 400 -16.96 28.57 -3.77
CA LYS A 400 -17.91 28.06 -4.76
C LYS A 400 -17.24 27.83 -6.13
N SER A 401 -16.39 28.75 -6.59
CA SER A 401 -15.65 28.57 -7.84
C SER A 401 -14.73 27.35 -7.78
N ILE A 402 -13.94 27.22 -6.72
CA ILE A 402 -13.08 26.05 -6.49
C ILE A 402 -13.92 24.75 -6.39
N PHE A 403 -15.13 24.81 -5.81
CA PHE A 403 -16.03 23.67 -5.77
C PHE A 403 -16.48 23.23 -7.18
N MET A 404 -16.90 24.18 -8.03
CA MET A 404 -17.34 23.88 -9.40
C MET A 404 -16.21 23.28 -10.26
N ASP A 405 -15.01 23.88 -10.22
CA ASP A 405 -13.82 23.32 -10.90
C ASP A 405 -13.41 21.96 -10.30
N GLY A 406 -13.59 21.82 -8.99
CA GLY A 406 -13.31 20.59 -8.24
C GLY A 406 -14.19 19.41 -8.66
N VAL A 407 -15.48 19.64 -8.94
CA VAL A 407 -16.41 18.62 -9.44
C VAL A 407 -15.91 18.00 -10.75
N GLU A 408 -15.40 18.80 -11.69
CA GLU A 408 -14.84 18.29 -12.95
C GLU A 408 -13.58 17.45 -12.70
N LYS A 409 -12.65 17.94 -11.86
CA LYS A 409 -11.42 17.21 -11.47
C LYS A 409 -11.74 15.86 -10.81
N ILE A 410 -12.69 15.83 -9.87
CA ILE A 410 -13.13 14.61 -9.15
C ILE A 410 -13.76 13.62 -10.12
N ASN A 411 -14.66 14.08 -11.00
CA ASN A 411 -15.29 13.23 -12.01
C ASN A 411 -14.25 12.62 -12.96
N LYS A 412 -13.30 13.43 -13.47
CA LYS A 412 -12.21 12.96 -14.32
C LYS A 412 -11.36 11.90 -13.61
N SER A 413 -10.95 12.18 -12.37
CA SER A 413 -10.16 11.25 -11.55
C SER A 413 -10.88 9.92 -11.37
N SER A 414 -12.17 9.95 -11.01
CA SER A 414 -12.95 8.72 -10.81
C SER A 414 -13.21 7.94 -12.09
N SER A 415 -13.41 8.60 -13.23
CA SER A 415 -13.58 7.91 -14.53
C SER A 415 -12.29 7.35 -15.12
N ASN A 416 -11.13 7.86 -14.68
CA ASN A 416 -9.83 7.39 -15.16
C ASN A 416 -9.38 6.09 -14.46
N LEU A 417 -10.01 5.65 -13.38
CA LEU A 417 -9.61 4.44 -12.67
C LEU A 417 -10.23 3.18 -13.31
N ASP A 418 -9.40 2.21 -13.69
CA ASP A 418 -9.83 0.83 -13.95
C ASP A 418 -9.54 -0.03 -12.71
N VAL A 419 -10.50 -0.89 -12.34
CA VAL A 419 -10.43 -1.77 -11.15
C VAL A 419 -10.87 -3.17 -11.53
N ASN A 420 -10.12 -4.17 -11.07
CA ASN A 420 -10.53 -5.58 -11.12
C ASN A 420 -10.29 -6.31 -9.79
N VAL A 421 -11.38 -6.70 -9.14
CA VAL A 421 -11.39 -7.53 -7.94
C VAL A 421 -11.56 -8.98 -8.36
N TYR A 422 -10.50 -9.78 -8.23
CA TYR A 422 -10.45 -11.13 -8.79
C TYR A 422 -10.13 -12.17 -7.71
N THR A 423 -10.93 -13.23 -7.62
CA THR A 423 -10.64 -14.39 -6.76
C THR A 423 -10.13 -15.55 -7.62
N PHE A 424 -8.86 -15.89 -7.43
CA PHE A 424 -8.22 -17.07 -8.01
C PHE A 424 -8.51 -18.30 -7.13
N ASN A 425 -9.27 -19.26 -7.67
CA ASN A 425 -9.80 -20.42 -6.91
C ASN A 425 -9.10 -21.75 -7.20
N GLU A 426 -8.07 -21.75 -8.05
CA GLU A 426 -7.33 -22.95 -8.47
C GLU A 426 -6.42 -23.53 -7.37
N PHE A 427 -5.89 -22.65 -6.53
CA PHE A 427 -5.12 -22.95 -5.33
C PHE A 427 -4.90 -21.67 -4.52
N GLY A 428 -4.41 -21.82 -3.29
CA GLY A 428 -3.92 -20.72 -2.46
C GLY A 428 -2.52 -21.02 -1.93
N LYS A 429 -2.26 -20.68 -0.67
CA LYS A 429 -1.00 -21.00 0.01
C LYS A 429 -0.71 -22.50 0.10
N ASN A 430 -1.74 -23.37 0.01
CA ASN A 430 -1.59 -24.81 0.08
C ASN A 430 -0.56 -25.35 -0.93
N PHE A 431 -0.65 -24.93 -2.21
CA PHE A 431 0.18 -25.50 -3.26
C PHE A 431 1.67 -25.09 -3.13
N PRO A 432 2.06 -23.80 -3.04
CA PRO A 432 3.47 -23.45 -2.88
C PRO A 432 4.10 -24.05 -1.61
N LYS A 433 3.33 -24.12 -0.50
CA LYS A 433 3.78 -24.81 0.73
C LYS A 433 4.02 -26.31 0.50
N GLN A 434 3.16 -27.00 -0.26
CA GLN A 434 3.30 -28.43 -0.55
C GLN A 434 4.61 -28.75 -1.28
N VAL A 435 5.04 -27.87 -2.18
CA VAL A 435 6.34 -27.96 -2.88
C VAL A 435 7.49 -27.24 -2.13
N LYS A 436 7.27 -26.85 -0.87
CA LYS A 436 8.25 -26.21 0.05
C LYS A 436 8.77 -24.84 -0.39
N LEU A 437 7.98 -24.10 -1.16
CA LEU A 437 8.28 -22.76 -1.65
C LEU A 437 7.50 -21.68 -0.88
N SER A 438 8.01 -20.45 -0.88
CA SER A 438 7.30 -19.28 -0.34
C SER A 438 6.07 -18.98 -1.20
N PRO A 439 4.83 -18.99 -0.66
CA PRO A 439 3.63 -18.66 -1.44
C PRO A 439 3.65 -17.24 -2.00
N ASP A 440 4.16 -16.32 -1.20
CA ASP A 440 4.33 -14.93 -1.55
C ASP A 440 5.26 -14.75 -2.75
N SER A 441 6.46 -15.36 -2.67
CA SER A 441 7.47 -15.26 -3.72
C SER A 441 7.10 -16.03 -4.99
N PHE A 442 6.21 -17.03 -4.89
CA PHE A 442 5.57 -17.68 -6.03
C PHE A 442 4.58 -16.72 -6.73
N ILE A 443 3.75 -15.99 -5.98
CA ILE A 443 2.80 -15.00 -6.51
C ILE A 443 3.53 -13.82 -7.15
N GLN A 444 4.56 -13.28 -6.48
CA GLN A 444 5.39 -12.20 -7.00
C GLN A 444 6.06 -12.56 -8.33
N LEU A 445 6.56 -13.79 -8.47
CA LEU A 445 7.11 -14.28 -9.75
C LEU A 445 6.03 -14.44 -10.83
N ALA A 446 4.79 -14.76 -10.46
CA ALA A 446 3.68 -14.78 -11.40
C ALA A 446 3.41 -13.39 -11.98
N PHE A 447 3.43 -12.31 -11.18
CA PHE A 447 3.32 -10.94 -11.69
C PHE A 447 4.41 -10.59 -12.71
N GLN A 448 5.66 -11.02 -12.48
CA GLN A 448 6.76 -10.80 -13.44
C GLN A 448 6.49 -11.50 -14.77
N LEU A 449 6.05 -12.77 -14.71
CA LEU A 449 5.70 -13.54 -15.90
C LEU A 449 4.51 -12.91 -16.66
N THR A 450 3.47 -12.50 -15.94
CA THR A 450 2.29 -11.81 -16.50
C THR A 450 2.69 -10.53 -17.22
N PHE A 451 3.44 -9.65 -16.55
CA PHE A 451 3.87 -8.38 -17.15
C PHE A 451 4.75 -8.63 -18.38
N TYR A 452 5.75 -9.52 -18.30
CA TYR A 452 6.62 -9.81 -19.43
C TYR A 452 5.87 -10.45 -20.61
N ARG A 453 4.83 -11.27 -20.36
CA ARG A 453 3.99 -11.83 -21.43
C ARG A 453 3.19 -10.76 -22.17
N ILE A 454 2.69 -9.74 -21.48
CA ILE A 454 1.96 -8.62 -22.08
C ILE A 454 2.93 -7.65 -22.77
N HIS A 455 3.94 -7.16 -22.03
CA HIS A 455 4.77 -6.00 -22.39
C HIS A 455 6.11 -6.33 -23.07
N LYS A 456 6.51 -7.61 -23.10
CA LYS A 456 7.79 -8.11 -23.66
C LYS A 456 9.06 -7.46 -23.09
N LYS A 457 8.96 -6.85 -21.90
CA LYS A 457 10.04 -6.23 -21.14
C LYS A 457 9.87 -6.53 -19.65
N HIS A 458 10.92 -6.39 -18.86
CA HIS A 458 10.84 -6.50 -17.40
C HIS A 458 10.33 -5.20 -16.75
N PRO A 459 9.41 -5.27 -15.78
CA PRO A 459 8.96 -4.10 -15.03
C PRO A 459 9.89 -3.79 -13.85
N PRO A 460 10.28 -2.52 -13.63
CA PRO A 460 10.69 -2.07 -12.30
C PRO A 460 9.53 -2.31 -11.33
N THR A 461 9.71 -3.23 -10.39
CA THR A 461 8.65 -3.68 -9.48
C THR A 461 8.92 -3.27 -8.04
N TYR A 462 7.88 -2.74 -7.39
CA TYR A 462 7.82 -2.47 -5.95
C TYR A 462 6.99 -3.56 -5.26
N GLU A 463 7.50 -4.10 -4.17
CA GLU A 463 6.73 -4.82 -3.16
C GLU A 463 7.01 -4.22 -1.78
N THR A 464 5.97 -4.06 -0.95
CA THR A 464 6.10 -3.61 0.44
C THR A 464 6.79 -4.64 1.33
N GLY A 465 8.06 -4.40 1.67
CA GLY A 465 8.75 -5.09 2.75
C GLY A 465 8.53 -4.40 4.09
N THR A 466 7.87 -5.05 5.05
CA THR A 466 7.65 -4.44 6.37
C THR A 466 8.94 -4.29 7.17
N LEU A 467 9.16 -3.10 7.73
CA LEU A 467 10.25 -2.81 8.68
C LEU A 467 9.79 -2.82 10.13
N ARG A 468 8.56 -3.28 10.44
CA ARG A 468 8.02 -3.30 11.82
C ARG A 468 8.82 -4.15 12.81
N LYS A 469 9.85 -4.90 12.40
CA LYS A 469 10.83 -5.49 13.34
C LYS A 469 11.64 -4.44 14.11
N PHE A 470 11.71 -3.22 13.56
CA PHE A 470 12.49 -2.11 14.10
C PHE A 470 11.58 -1.08 14.76
N SER A 471 12.11 -0.36 15.76
CA SER A 471 11.43 0.79 16.38
C SER A 471 11.04 1.82 15.32
N GLU A 472 9.80 2.31 15.38
CA GLU A 472 9.16 3.21 14.39
C GLU A 472 9.21 2.70 12.92
N GLY A 473 9.44 1.40 12.70
CA GLY A 473 9.66 0.83 11.37
C GLY A 473 8.42 0.86 10.47
N ARG A 474 8.53 1.52 9.32
CA ARG A 474 7.53 1.54 8.25
C ARG A 474 7.81 0.46 7.19
N THR A 475 8.38 0.84 6.05
CA THR A 475 8.54 -0.04 4.87
C THR A 475 9.91 0.14 4.20
N GLU A 476 10.37 -0.93 3.56
CA GLU A 476 11.48 -0.99 2.59
C GLU A 476 10.91 -1.57 1.28
N THR A 477 11.57 -1.32 0.15
CA THR A 477 11.18 -1.93 -1.13
C THR A 477 11.80 -3.32 -1.27
N ILE A 478 10.96 -4.34 -1.41
CA ILE A 478 11.35 -5.61 -2.02
C ILE A 478 11.29 -5.40 -3.55
N ARG A 479 12.34 -5.76 -4.27
CA ARG A 479 12.52 -5.42 -5.69
C ARG A 479 12.47 -6.66 -6.58
N LEU A 480 11.75 -6.49 -7.69
CA LEU A 480 11.78 -7.39 -8.82
C LEU A 480 11.97 -6.63 -10.15
N PRO A 481 12.46 -7.31 -11.19
CA PRO A 481 13.05 -8.65 -11.15
C PRO A 481 14.44 -8.69 -10.50
N THR A 482 14.81 -9.84 -9.95
CA THR A 482 16.22 -10.21 -9.74
C THR A 482 16.79 -10.80 -11.03
N ILE A 483 18.11 -10.96 -11.13
CA ILE A 483 18.75 -11.65 -12.26
C ILE A 483 18.17 -13.08 -12.46
N ASN A 484 17.83 -13.80 -11.38
CA ASN A 484 17.30 -15.16 -11.50
C ASN A 484 15.83 -15.17 -11.92
N THR A 485 15.01 -14.22 -11.46
CA THR A 485 13.60 -14.13 -11.89
C THR A 485 13.50 -13.69 -13.35
N ALA A 486 14.33 -12.73 -13.77
CA ALA A 486 14.44 -12.31 -15.17
C ALA A 486 14.86 -13.49 -16.07
N GLN A 487 15.94 -14.19 -15.69
CA GLN A 487 16.42 -15.39 -16.41
C GLN A 487 15.32 -16.45 -16.54
N PHE A 488 14.58 -16.76 -15.47
CA PHE A 488 13.49 -17.71 -15.53
C PHE A 488 12.38 -17.25 -16.50
N VAL A 489 11.90 -16.01 -16.37
CA VAL A 489 10.80 -15.47 -17.19
C VAL A 489 11.17 -15.48 -18.68
N GLU A 490 12.36 -14.99 -19.04
CA GLU A 490 12.87 -15.03 -20.42
C GLU A 490 12.96 -16.46 -20.96
N THR A 491 13.57 -17.36 -20.19
CA THR A 491 13.77 -18.76 -20.60
C THR A 491 12.45 -19.48 -20.83
N PHE A 492 11.48 -19.23 -19.95
CA PHE A 492 10.14 -19.82 -20.00
C PHE A 492 9.32 -19.28 -21.17
N VAL A 493 9.31 -17.96 -21.39
CA VAL A 493 8.58 -17.32 -22.51
C VAL A 493 9.18 -17.71 -23.86
N ASN A 494 10.50 -17.89 -23.95
CA ASN A 494 11.16 -18.33 -25.18
C ASN A 494 11.01 -19.83 -25.48
N GLY A 495 10.49 -20.65 -24.55
CA GLY A 495 10.22 -22.08 -24.78
C GLY A 495 11.46 -22.94 -25.10
N THR A 496 12.66 -22.50 -24.70
CA THR A 496 13.94 -23.11 -25.14
C THR A 496 14.43 -24.29 -24.30
N LYS A 497 13.68 -24.68 -23.26
CA LYS A 497 14.16 -25.56 -22.17
C LYS A 497 13.18 -26.67 -21.80
N THR A 498 13.72 -27.77 -21.29
CA THR A 498 12.93 -28.90 -20.76
C THR A 498 12.17 -28.51 -19.49
N ASP A 499 11.08 -29.21 -19.18
CA ASP A 499 10.31 -28.99 -17.94
C ASP A 499 11.21 -29.07 -16.68
N ASP A 500 12.17 -30.00 -16.65
CA ASP A 500 13.15 -30.15 -15.56
C ASP A 500 14.11 -28.96 -15.41
N GLU A 501 14.57 -28.38 -16.52
CA GLU A 501 15.41 -27.18 -16.49
C GLU A 501 14.60 -25.94 -16.07
N LEU A 502 13.38 -25.80 -16.59
CA LEU A 502 12.44 -24.74 -16.21
C LEU A 502 12.08 -24.81 -14.73
N SER A 503 11.84 -26.01 -14.19
CA SER A 503 11.58 -26.24 -12.76
C SER A 503 12.76 -25.82 -11.87
N LYS A 504 14.00 -26.17 -12.26
CA LYS A 504 15.22 -25.73 -11.54
C LYS A 504 15.38 -24.21 -11.56
N LEU A 505 15.11 -23.57 -12.70
CA LEU A 505 15.14 -22.10 -12.83
C LEU A 505 14.03 -21.43 -12.01
N LEU A 506 12.81 -21.99 -12.01
CA LEU A 506 11.66 -21.53 -11.24
C LEU A 506 11.94 -21.56 -9.73
N ILE A 507 12.44 -22.69 -9.21
CA ILE A 507 12.82 -22.83 -7.80
C ILE A 507 13.91 -21.82 -7.43
N LYS A 508 14.94 -21.66 -8.27
CA LYS A 508 16.02 -20.67 -8.05
C LYS A 508 15.51 -19.23 -8.07
N ALA A 509 14.58 -18.91 -8.98
CA ALA A 509 13.94 -17.60 -9.07
C ALA A 509 13.17 -17.27 -7.78
N ILE A 510 12.30 -18.19 -7.34
CA ILE A 510 11.48 -18.05 -6.12
C ILE A 510 12.34 -17.91 -4.86
N GLU A 511 13.37 -18.75 -4.70
CA GLU A 511 14.28 -18.65 -3.54
C GLU A 511 15.11 -17.37 -3.57
N SER A 512 15.53 -16.87 -4.75
CA SER A 512 16.24 -15.59 -4.84
C SER A 512 15.38 -14.38 -4.50
N HIS A 513 14.07 -14.43 -4.81
CA HIS A 513 13.13 -13.40 -4.40
C HIS A 513 13.01 -13.40 -2.88
N LYS A 514 12.68 -14.56 -2.30
CA LYS A 514 12.58 -14.79 -0.85
C LYS A 514 13.84 -14.37 -0.08
N GLU A 515 15.03 -14.64 -0.63
CA GLU A 515 16.30 -14.17 -0.07
C GLU A 515 16.35 -12.63 -0.01
N TYR A 516 16.06 -11.94 -1.11
CA TYR A 516 16.02 -10.48 -1.12
C TYR A 516 14.90 -9.92 -0.23
N SER A 517 13.72 -10.54 -0.19
CA SER A 517 12.62 -10.18 0.71
C SER A 517 13.08 -10.21 2.18
N ILE A 518 13.83 -11.24 2.57
CA ILE A 518 14.40 -11.38 3.92
C ILE A 518 15.46 -10.29 4.18
N MET A 519 16.32 -9.96 3.21
CA MET A 519 17.28 -8.86 3.33
C MET A 519 16.58 -7.51 3.53
N ALA A 520 15.59 -7.18 2.68
CA ALA A 520 14.82 -5.95 2.75
C ALA A 520 14.06 -5.80 4.08
N MET A 521 13.31 -6.83 4.51
CA MET A 521 12.61 -6.85 5.81
C MET A 521 13.55 -6.88 7.04
N ASN A 522 14.86 -7.03 6.83
CA ASN A 522 15.89 -6.88 7.87
C ASN A 522 16.67 -5.57 7.70
N GLY A 523 16.11 -4.57 7.00
CA GLY A 523 16.71 -3.25 6.84
C GLY A 523 17.89 -3.20 5.88
N ARG A 524 18.10 -4.24 5.04
CA ARG A 524 19.23 -4.35 4.09
C ARG A 524 18.79 -4.26 2.61
N GLY A 525 17.66 -3.60 2.36
CA GLY A 525 17.27 -3.21 1.01
C GLY A 525 18.18 -2.12 0.44
N ILE A 526 17.85 -1.62 -0.75
CA ILE A 526 18.60 -0.52 -1.37
C ILE A 526 17.82 0.80 -1.36
N ASP A 527 16.49 0.77 -1.43
CA ASP A 527 15.70 1.96 -1.75
C ASP A 527 15.69 2.98 -0.63
N ARG A 528 15.40 2.56 0.61
CA ARG A 528 15.41 3.51 1.73
C ARG A 528 16.81 4.03 2.03
N HIS A 529 17.85 3.22 1.81
CA HIS A 529 19.24 3.67 1.96
C HIS A 529 19.63 4.69 0.88
N LEU A 530 19.34 4.42 -0.40
CA LEU A 530 19.59 5.36 -1.51
C LEU A 530 18.77 6.65 -1.37
N LEU A 531 17.52 6.55 -0.90
CA LEU A 531 16.70 7.70 -0.51
C LEU A 531 17.37 8.50 0.61
N GLY A 532 17.83 7.83 1.67
CA GLY A 532 18.58 8.44 2.76
C GLY A 532 19.78 9.24 2.26
N LEU A 533 20.62 8.65 1.41
CA LEU A 533 21.80 9.32 0.83
C LEU A 533 21.41 10.55 -0.01
N ARG A 534 20.29 10.47 -0.76
CA ARG A 534 19.74 11.61 -1.51
C ARG A 534 19.20 12.73 -0.60
N LEU A 535 18.58 12.39 0.53
CA LEU A 535 18.06 13.37 1.49
C LEU A 535 19.17 13.97 2.38
N ALA A 536 20.21 13.20 2.68
CA ALA A 536 21.45 13.70 3.27
C ALA A 536 22.08 14.76 2.36
N ALA A 537 22.14 14.54 1.04
CA ALA A 537 22.64 15.55 0.11
C ALA A 537 21.78 16.82 0.10
N ARG A 538 20.44 16.68 0.22
CA ARG A 538 19.49 17.79 0.37
C ARG A 538 19.76 18.62 1.63
N GLU A 539 19.91 17.98 2.79
CA GLU A 539 20.16 18.67 4.07
C GLU A 539 21.57 19.29 4.16
N LEU A 540 22.58 18.66 3.56
CA LEU A 540 23.97 19.15 3.55
C LEU A 540 24.25 20.15 2.42
N PHE A 541 23.24 20.55 1.64
CA PHE A 541 23.37 21.43 0.46
C PHE A 541 24.38 20.93 -0.59
N ILE A 542 24.61 19.61 -0.65
CA ILE A 542 25.50 18.98 -1.63
C ILE A 542 24.72 18.81 -2.95
N PRO A 543 25.28 19.24 -4.10
CA PRO A 543 24.64 19.02 -5.40
C PRO A 543 24.32 17.54 -5.61
N LEU A 544 23.10 17.24 -6.10
CA LEU A 544 22.61 15.87 -6.26
C LEU A 544 23.67 14.96 -6.93
N PRO A 545 24.16 13.90 -6.25
CA PRO A 545 25.18 13.01 -6.83
C PRO A 545 24.71 12.34 -8.13
N ASP A 546 25.63 12.16 -9.08
CA ASP A 546 25.28 11.73 -10.44
C ASP A 546 24.66 10.34 -10.52
N ILE A 547 24.95 9.45 -9.56
CA ILE A 547 24.29 8.14 -9.41
C ILE A 547 22.75 8.26 -9.41
N PHE A 548 22.19 9.32 -8.82
CA PHE A 548 20.74 9.57 -8.78
C PHE A 548 20.19 10.23 -10.06
N LYS A 549 21.07 10.70 -10.96
CA LYS A 549 20.72 11.24 -12.29
C LYS A 549 20.81 10.17 -13.39
N GLY A 550 21.52 9.08 -13.14
CA GLY A 550 21.72 7.99 -14.11
C GLY A 550 20.41 7.30 -14.51
N LYS A 551 20.29 6.88 -15.78
CA LYS A 551 19.07 6.27 -16.32
C LYS A 551 18.64 5.00 -15.58
N ALA A 552 19.59 4.22 -15.06
CA ALA A 552 19.29 3.05 -14.25
C ALA A 552 18.49 3.41 -12.99
N TYR A 553 18.93 4.44 -12.25
CA TYR A 553 18.21 4.91 -11.07
C TYR A 553 16.82 5.45 -11.44
N GLN A 554 16.74 6.27 -12.50
CA GLN A 554 15.46 6.79 -13.00
C GLN A 554 14.48 5.67 -13.38
N LYS A 555 14.90 4.69 -14.20
CA LYS A 555 14.09 3.51 -14.54
C LYS A 555 13.70 2.71 -13.30
N MET A 556 14.63 2.48 -12.36
CA MET A 556 14.36 1.69 -11.15
C MET A 556 13.40 2.36 -10.17
N MET A 557 13.31 3.69 -10.15
CA MET A 557 12.35 4.44 -9.34
C MET A 557 10.99 4.63 -10.04
N HIS A 558 10.89 4.38 -11.35
CA HIS A 558 9.64 4.41 -12.11
C HIS A 558 8.97 3.02 -12.07
N PHE A 559 8.25 2.74 -10.98
CA PHE A 559 7.60 1.44 -10.81
C PHE A 559 6.44 1.25 -11.80
N GLN A 560 6.53 0.21 -12.63
CA GLN A 560 5.45 -0.21 -13.55
C GLN A 560 4.55 -1.29 -12.93
N VAL A 561 4.99 -1.90 -11.83
CA VAL A 561 4.19 -2.82 -11.02
C VAL A 561 4.43 -2.47 -9.56
N SER A 562 3.39 -2.05 -8.84
CA SER A 562 3.45 -1.70 -7.42
C SER A 562 2.53 -2.64 -6.63
N THR A 563 3.09 -3.37 -5.66
CA THR A 563 2.42 -4.50 -5.03
C THR A 563 2.46 -4.46 -3.51
N SER A 564 1.43 -5.05 -2.88
CA SER A 564 1.43 -5.30 -1.44
C SER A 564 0.64 -6.56 -1.10
N GLN A 565 1.24 -7.45 -0.31
CA GLN A 565 0.50 -8.50 0.37
C GLN A 565 -0.21 -7.90 1.59
N VAL A 566 -1.52 -8.14 1.73
CA VAL A 566 -2.28 -7.78 2.93
C VAL A 566 -3.05 -9.02 3.42
N PRO A 567 -2.40 -9.89 4.22
CA PRO A 567 -3.02 -11.11 4.71
C PRO A 567 -3.94 -10.79 5.89
N THR A 568 -5.22 -11.10 5.73
CA THR A 568 -6.25 -10.93 6.79
C THR A 568 -6.94 -12.27 7.07
N ARG A 569 -7.68 -12.39 8.18
CA ARG A 569 -8.47 -13.58 8.50
C ARG A 569 -9.68 -13.67 7.56
N HIS A 570 -10.52 -12.64 7.56
CA HIS A 570 -11.69 -12.52 6.71
C HIS A 570 -11.30 -12.24 5.26
N SER A 571 -12.15 -12.57 4.28
CA SER A 571 -11.85 -12.38 2.85
C SER A 571 -12.00 -10.91 2.41
N LEU A 572 -11.18 -10.05 3.02
CA LEU A 572 -11.05 -8.62 2.74
C LEU A 572 -10.23 -8.40 1.48
N SER A 573 -10.62 -7.39 0.70
CA SER A 573 -9.93 -6.98 -0.53
C SER A 573 -9.47 -5.53 -0.37
N LEU A 574 -8.19 -5.34 -0.02
CA LEU A 574 -7.57 -4.01 -0.03
C LEU A 574 -7.21 -3.62 -1.47
N ALA A 575 -7.24 -2.32 -1.75
CA ALA A 575 -7.03 -1.73 -3.06
C ALA A 575 -6.26 -0.40 -2.91
N PHE A 576 -5.39 -0.10 -3.85
CA PHE A 576 -4.72 1.19 -4.02
C PHE A 576 -4.50 1.42 -5.50
N GLY A 577 -4.34 2.68 -5.90
CA GLY A 577 -4.11 3.07 -7.29
C GLY A 577 -2.66 2.91 -7.75
N PRO A 578 -2.40 2.98 -9.06
CA PRO A 578 -1.05 2.95 -9.59
C PRO A 578 -0.20 4.16 -9.18
N SER A 579 1.11 3.96 -9.01
CA SER A 579 2.06 5.04 -8.71
C SER A 579 2.50 5.88 -9.93
N ALA A 580 2.08 5.48 -11.13
CA ALA A 580 2.34 6.16 -12.41
C ALA A 580 1.25 5.77 -13.42
N SER A 581 1.11 6.52 -14.52
CA SER A 581 0.08 6.24 -15.54
C SER A 581 0.20 4.84 -16.16
N ASP A 582 1.43 4.36 -16.39
CA ASP A 582 1.76 3.05 -16.97
C ASP A 582 2.04 1.95 -15.92
N CYS A 583 1.54 2.13 -14.70
CA CYS A 583 1.71 1.20 -13.58
C CYS A 583 0.46 0.33 -13.35
N TYR A 584 0.68 -0.88 -12.84
CA TYR A 584 -0.36 -1.71 -12.21
C TYR A 584 -0.25 -1.60 -10.69
N GLY A 585 -1.30 -1.16 -10.00
CA GLY A 585 -1.42 -1.30 -8.55
C GLY A 585 -2.01 -2.66 -8.22
N ILE A 586 -1.33 -3.50 -7.43
CA ILE A 586 -1.76 -4.88 -7.16
C ILE A 586 -1.70 -5.20 -5.66
N CYS A 587 -2.85 -5.27 -5.02
CA CYS A 587 -2.96 -5.84 -3.67
C CYS A 587 -3.40 -7.29 -3.74
N TYR A 588 -2.91 -8.14 -2.83
CA TYR A 588 -3.33 -9.54 -2.74
C TYR A 588 -3.42 -10.08 -1.31
N ASN A 589 -4.43 -10.94 -1.09
CA ASN A 589 -4.73 -11.60 0.18
C ASN A 589 -4.75 -13.12 -0.06
N PRO A 590 -3.60 -13.81 0.12
CA PRO A 590 -3.50 -15.24 -0.15
C PRO A 590 -4.10 -16.06 1.01
N LYS A 591 -5.20 -16.77 0.74
CA LYS A 591 -5.85 -17.72 1.66
C LYS A 591 -5.25 -19.12 1.46
N GLU A 592 -5.82 -20.14 2.09
CA GLU A 592 -5.24 -21.49 2.00
C GLU A 592 -5.55 -22.16 0.65
N LYS A 593 -6.74 -21.97 0.09
CA LYS A 593 -7.19 -22.56 -1.20
C LYS A 593 -7.57 -21.55 -2.29
N GLU A 594 -7.58 -20.26 -1.96
CA GLU A 594 -7.86 -19.16 -2.90
C GLU A 594 -6.81 -18.05 -2.74
N ILE A 595 -6.72 -17.14 -3.73
CA ILE A 595 -5.99 -15.88 -3.63
C ILE A 595 -6.90 -14.77 -4.13
N ILE A 596 -7.15 -13.78 -3.28
CA ILE A 596 -7.93 -12.60 -3.65
C ILE A 596 -6.95 -11.54 -4.14
N PHE A 597 -7.18 -11.01 -5.32
CA PHE A 597 -6.43 -9.92 -5.94
C PHE A 597 -7.32 -8.69 -6.09
N THR A 598 -6.72 -7.51 -5.97
CA THR A 598 -7.29 -6.28 -6.54
C THR A 598 -6.23 -5.60 -7.37
N ILE A 599 -6.52 -5.44 -8.65
CA ILE A 599 -5.63 -4.87 -9.66
C ILE A 599 -6.24 -3.55 -10.13
N THR A 600 -5.44 -2.50 -10.18
CA THR A 600 -5.83 -1.16 -10.64
C THR A 600 -4.89 -0.67 -11.74
N THR A 601 -5.44 0.08 -12.70
CA THR A 601 -4.69 0.80 -13.76
C THR A 601 -5.40 2.12 -14.07
N PHE A 602 -4.79 2.98 -14.91
CA PHE A 602 -5.44 4.19 -15.40
C PHE A 602 -5.91 4.03 -16.86
N ASN A 603 -7.19 4.32 -17.12
CA ASN A 603 -7.85 4.19 -18.43
C ASN A 603 -7.19 5.05 -19.53
N GLU A 604 -6.55 6.17 -19.16
CA GLU A 604 -5.80 7.01 -20.10
C GLU A 604 -4.54 6.32 -20.67
N CYS A 605 -3.95 5.37 -19.92
CA CYS A 605 -2.78 4.63 -20.38
C CYS A 605 -3.19 3.37 -21.15
N LYS A 606 -3.22 3.49 -22.48
CA LYS A 606 -3.60 2.43 -23.42
C LYS A 606 -2.78 1.14 -23.32
N ASP A 607 -1.57 1.21 -22.75
CA ASP A 607 -0.72 0.03 -22.54
C ASP A 607 -1.17 -0.79 -21.32
N THR A 608 -1.95 -0.20 -20.40
CA THR A 608 -2.40 -0.85 -19.17
C THR A 608 -3.88 -1.23 -19.22
N ASN A 609 -4.22 -2.40 -18.68
CA ASN A 609 -5.60 -2.88 -18.61
C ASN A 609 -5.74 -3.93 -17.51
N THR A 610 -6.68 -3.74 -16.57
CA THR A 610 -6.84 -4.67 -15.44
C THR A 610 -7.38 -6.04 -15.86
N GLN A 611 -8.22 -6.12 -16.90
CA GLN A 611 -8.83 -7.37 -17.36
C GLN A 611 -7.79 -8.28 -18.04
N GLN A 612 -7.02 -7.72 -18.98
CA GLN A 612 -5.92 -8.42 -19.65
C GLN A 612 -4.88 -8.93 -18.64
N PHE A 613 -4.51 -8.11 -17.65
CA PHE A 613 -3.58 -8.50 -16.61
C PHE A 613 -4.13 -9.62 -15.72
N THR A 614 -5.41 -9.55 -15.32
CA THR A 614 -6.07 -10.62 -14.55
C THR A 614 -6.10 -11.95 -15.30
N GLU A 615 -6.49 -11.95 -16.58
CA GLU A 615 -6.54 -13.16 -17.41
C GLU A 615 -5.16 -13.80 -17.59
N GLU A 616 -4.12 -12.98 -17.80
CA GLU A 616 -2.76 -13.47 -17.97
C GLU A 616 -2.08 -13.81 -16.63
N LEU A 617 -2.52 -13.23 -15.50
CA LEU A 617 -2.15 -13.65 -14.15
C LEU A 617 -2.71 -15.02 -13.79
N HIS A 618 -3.98 -15.28 -14.12
CA HIS A 618 -4.57 -16.61 -13.95
C HIS A 618 -3.73 -17.67 -14.69
N LYS A 619 -3.40 -17.43 -15.96
CA LYS A 619 -2.56 -18.33 -16.77
C LYS A 619 -1.17 -18.49 -16.16
N ALA A 620 -0.50 -17.40 -15.79
CA ALA A 620 0.83 -17.44 -15.18
C ALA A 620 0.85 -18.30 -13.91
N LEU A 621 -0.08 -18.10 -12.97
CA LEU A 621 -0.18 -18.90 -11.74
C LEU A 621 -0.38 -20.39 -12.04
N CYS A 622 -1.27 -20.72 -12.98
CA CYS A 622 -1.51 -22.10 -13.42
C CYS A 622 -0.27 -22.72 -14.09
N ASP A 623 0.44 -21.97 -14.94
CA ASP A 623 1.64 -22.43 -15.62
C ASP A 623 2.80 -22.70 -14.64
N LEU A 624 3.03 -21.80 -13.67
CA LEU A 624 4.02 -22.01 -12.61
C LEU A 624 3.69 -23.25 -11.77
N ARG A 625 2.41 -23.50 -11.47
CA ARG A 625 1.95 -24.75 -10.83
C ARG A 625 2.29 -25.95 -11.69
N ASN A 626 1.95 -25.92 -12.97
CA ASN A 626 2.07 -27.06 -13.89
C ASN A 626 3.52 -27.50 -14.12
N ILE A 627 4.49 -26.57 -14.18
CA ILE A 627 5.93 -26.88 -14.26
C ILE A 627 6.37 -27.74 -13.06
N LEU A 628 5.96 -27.34 -11.85
CA LEU A 628 6.35 -28.01 -10.61
C LEU A 628 5.61 -29.34 -10.43
N LEU A 629 4.33 -29.44 -10.80
CA LEU A 629 3.55 -30.69 -10.76
C LEU A 629 4.20 -31.81 -11.59
N LYS A 630 4.84 -31.49 -12.72
CA LYS A 630 5.50 -32.48 -13.60
C LYS A 630 6.85 -33.00 -13.06
N THR A 631 7.53 -32.23 -12.20
CA THR A 631 8.97 -32.38 -11.94
C THR A 631 9.32 -32.58 -10.47
N VAL A 632 8.54 -32.00 -9.57
CA VAL A 632 8.72 -32.18 -8.12
C VAL A 632 8.00 -33.45 -7.68
N LYS A 633 8.68 -34.31 -6.91
CA LYS A 633 8.01 -35.44 -6.24
C LYS A 633 7.04 -34.93 -5.19
N ILE A 634 5.77 -34.81 -5.59
CA ILE A 634 4.67 -34.45 -4.70
C ILE A 634 4.16 -35.71 -4.01
N ASP A 635 4.09 -35.63 -2.69
CA ASP A 635 3.51 -36.66 -1.84
C ASP A 635 2.00 -36.72 -2.09
N LYS A 636 1.54 -37.70 -2.89
CA LYS A 636 0.15 -37.79 -3.37
C LYS A 636 -0.88 -37.90 -2.25
N ALA A 637 -0.47 -38.29 -1.03
CA ALA A 637 -1.31 -38.31 0.16
C ALA A 637 -1.68 -36.90 0.69
N LYS A 638 -1.20 -35.82 0.03
CA LYS A 638 -1.47 -34.41 0.39
C LYS A 638 -2.14 -33.61 -0.73
N LEU A 639 -2.55 -34.27 -1.82
CA LEU A 639 -3.44 -33.71 -2.85
C LEU A 639 -4.90 -33.88 -2.39
#